data_AF-A0A4Y7IUJ9-F1
#
_entry.id   AF-A0A4Y7IUJ9-F1
#
_cell.length_a   1.000
_cell.length_b   1.000
_cell.length_c   1.000
_cell.angle_alpha   90.00
_cell.angle_beta   90.00
_cell.angle_gamma   90.00
#
_symmetry.space_group_name_H-M   'P 1'
#
loop_
_entity.id
_entity.type
_entity.pdbx_description
1 polymer ?
#
loop_
_entity_poly.entity_id
_entity_poly.type
_entity_poly.pdbx_seq_one_letter_code
_entity_poly.pdbx_strand_id
1 'polypeptide(L)'
;MATPTHFSFLFILFLSVSISSVRGSGFSVNLIHRDSPQSPFYNPLDTLSDRMQKAVHRSINRANHFKKLSSSTYYSSMSSNQDDDTISTSLSAIGIEFVMNISLGTPPRNVFAIADTGSDVTWVQCKPCENCYKQDSPLFDPKTSSSYKDVPCSSGTCERLREDRYTCENTLCRYFVRYGDGSYSMGNLAFETLTFDSTSGRSIQLPNIAFGCGHNTATGHFNEKGSGLVGLGGGELSLISQLGSKIDSKFSYCLVPSHDVSSKFIFGSNAEMTGKDVLSTPLISDPFQKTFYYLALEAISVNENKVPFISDTSSTKDTEAFQEDNYIIIDSGTTFTFLPQEMYSEIESEIKKAIQVEPTVGPNGFNLCYPFDDSMTFPEVTVHFTDADIKLDAGNYFVPVGGGVICLSFFPSKTPPYLYGNVAQINFLVEYALTENKMAEPSVSEESESISVMVVSENTESALGTTNSGKECAYPKKKTTWCSPKVLLLIFCLMNLLNYVDRGVIASTGVNGTPKVCNASGECIAGKGIQGAFNLTNFQDGALSTAFMVGLLVASPIFASFAKNYNKPFRLIGVGLLIWTIATACCGVTSNFWNIVVCRMLVGVGEASFMSLAAPFIDDNAPVARKTFCLGLFYMCIPLKGFESGEATLTTSVQIELHEVKITEVSEQGKDVVYVSSGGGLSNNKISRKTCLSKRTIKRISRFCKDMIWKDIKVLLFEKVYVVSVLGYVAYTFVIGAYSYWGPKAGADIYHMTNPDMFFGVITVFCGTCGTLAGAYLFDRINCSIKNGFKLLTATTALGGACCFGAFCFKSMYGFLAFFVLGQLFLFAAQAPVTFICLHSVKPSLRPISLAISTVAIHIFGDVPSSPLVGRIQDQIHNWRTTALILTSIFGVAAAIWLIGIFLDSVDRYNEEDNASTNTEPVAAENTVEKFDEHSEI
;
A
#
# COMPACT_ATOMS: atom_id res chain seq x y z
N MET A 1 -31.40 -20.75 -15.62
CA MET A 1 -29.96 -20.70 -15.95
C MET A 1 -29.64 -19.29 -16.41
N ALA A 2 -28.93 -18.51 -15.61
CA ALA A 2 -28.40 -17.21 -16.04
C ALA A 2 -27.33 -17.43 -17.12
N THR A 3 -27.33 -16.60 -18.17
CA THR A 3 -26.47 -16.76 -19.34
C THR A 3 -24.99 -16.48 -19.00
N PRO A 4 -24.02 -17.19 -19.64
CA PRO A 4 -22.57 -17.03 -19.41
C PRO A 4 -22.00 -15.64 -19.79
N THR A 5 -22.81 -14.77 -20.39
CA THR A 5 -22.42 -13.43 -20.84
C THR A 5 -22.21 -12.44 -19.68
N HIS A 6 -22.99 -12.53 -18.61
CA HIS A 6 -22.86 -11.63 -17.45
C HIS A 6 -21.63 -11.94 -16.57
N PHE A 7 -21.24 -13.23 -16.47
CA PHE A 7 -20.03 -13.67 -15.77
C PHE A 7 -18.75 -13.23 -16.48
N SER A 8 -18.78 -13.19 -17.82
CA SER A 8 -17.63 -12.78 -18.65
C SER A 8 -17.29 -11.30 -18.50
N PHE A 9 -18.29 -10.42 -18.34
CA PHE A 9 -18.06 -8.98 -18.19
C PHE A 9 -17.38 -8.61 -16.85
N LEU A 10 -17.85 -9.17 -15.74
CA LEU A 10 -17.22 -9.00 -14.42
C LEU A 10 -15.82 -9.63 -14.38
N PHE A 11 -15.64 -10.80 -15.00
CA PHE A 11 -14.33 -11.43 -15.11
C PHE A 11 -13.33 -10.58 -15.91
N ILE A 12 -13.74 -9.98 -17.03
CA ILE A 12 -12.93 -9.03 -17.81
C ILE A 12 -12.64 -7.76 -16.99
N LEU A 13 -13.61 -7.28 -16.20
CA LEU A 13 -13.45 -6.18 -15.24
C LEU A 13 -12.37 -6.46 -14.19
N PHE A 14 -12.37 -7.68 -13.63
CA PHE A 14 -11.41 -8.08 -12.61
C PHE A 14 -10.05 -8.39 -13.20
N LEU A 15 -9.97 -8.91 -14.43
CA LEU A 15 -8.71 -9.03 -15.16
C LEU A 15 -8.12 -7.66 -15.45
N SER A 16 -8.93 -6.69 -15.90
CA SER A 16 -8.44 -5.34 -16.17
C SER A 16 -8.00 -4.64 -14.88
N VAL A 17 -8.67 -4.84 -13.73
CA VAL A 17 -8.21 -4.36 -12.41
C VAL A 17 -6.95 -5.09 -11.92
N SER A 18 -6.84 -6.40 -12.16
CA SER A 18 -5.66 -7.19 -11.79
C SER A 18 -4.43 -6.85 -12.64
N ILE A 19 -4.63 -6.46 -13.90
CA ILE A 19 -3.59 -5.98 -14.82
C ILE A 19 -3.24 -4.51 -14.51
N SER A 20 -4.22 -3.69 -14.13
CA SER A 20 -3.99 -2.26 -13.77
C SER A 20 -3.30 -2.08 -12.40
N SER A 21 -3.47 -3.02 -11.47
CA SER A 21 -2.82 -3.02 -10.14
C SER A 21 -1.39 -3.56 -10.16
N VAL A 22 -0.80 -3.78 -11.34
CA VAL A 22 0.62 -4.11 -11.50
C VAL A 22 1.54 -2.89 -11.28
N ARG A 23 0.99 -1.67 -11.20
CA ARG A 23 1.76 -0.46 -10.85
C ARG A 23 2.23 -0.51 -9.39
N GLY A 24 3.49 -0.13 -9.16
CA GLY A 24 4.17 -0.19 -7.86
C GLY A 24 3.42 0.58 -6.76
N SER A 25 3.61 0.17 -5.51
CA SER A 25 2.97 0.82 -4.36
C SER A 25 3.60 2.19 -4.10
N GLY A 26 2.87 3.28 -4.33
CA GLY A 26 3.32 4.62 -3.97
C GLY A 26 3.02 5.01 -2.51
N PHE A 27 3.86 5.88 -1.94
CA PHE A 27 3.69 6.45 -0.61
C PHE A 27 4.34 7.82 -0.50
N SER A 28 3.95 8.61 0.50
CA SER A 28 4.50 9.95 0.73
C SER A 28 4.99 10.13 2.17
N VAL A 29 6.02 10.95 2.32
CA VAL A 29 6.70 11.29 3.59
C VAL A 29 6.87 12.81 3.69
N ASN A 30 6.99 13.31 4.92
CA ASN A 30 7.25 14.73 5.14
C ASN A 30 8.72 15.05 4.86
N LEU A 31 8.93 16.15 4.15
CA LEU A 31 10.22 16.77 3.91
C LEU A 31 10.25 18.08 4.69
N ILE A 32 11.05 18.13 5.75
CA ILE A 32 11.04 19.23 6.71
C ILE A 32 12.15 20.20 6.35
N HIS A 33 11.83 21.48 6.14
CA HIS A 33 12.83 22.51 5.90
C HIS A 33 13.73 22.68 7.14
N ARG A 34 15.04 22.88 6.96
CA ARG A 34 16.02 22.99 8.07
C ARG A 34 15.62 24.06 9.10
N ASP A 35 15.14 25.19 8.61
CA ASP A 35 14.73 26.34 9.43
C ASP A 35 13.26 26.29 9.88
N SER A 36 12.60 25.14 9.73
CA SER A 36 11.28 24.87 10.32
C SER A 36 11.37 24.63 11.82
N PRO A 37 10.42 25.11 12.64
CA PRO A 37 10.32 24.72 14.05
C PRO A 37 10.24 23.21 14.31
N GLN A 38 9.84 22.42 13.29
CA GLN A 38 9.79 20.96 13.35
C GLN A 38 11.14 20.29 13.07
N SER A 39 12.10 21.03 12.51
CA SER A 39 13.43 20.53 12.23
C SER A 39 14.29 20.61 13.50
N PRO A 40 15.10 19.59 13.80
CA PRO A 40 16.01 19.65 14.93
C PRO A 40 17.00 20.81 14.76
N PHE A 41 17.40 21.13 13.53
CA PHE A 41 18.35 22.21 13.23
C PHE A 41 17.82 23.62 13.46
N TYR A 42 16.53 23.79 13.79
CA TYR A 42 15.94 25.09 14.07
C TYR A 42 16.67 25.80 15.22
N ASN A 43 16.97 27.08 15.00
CA ASN A 43 17.42 27.99 16.05
C ASN A 43 16.42 29.15 16.18
N PRO A 44 15.65 29.23 17.29
CA PRO A 44 14.68 30.31 17.48
C PRO A 44 15.33 31.69 17.64
N LEU A 45 16.64 31.76 17.93
CA LEU A 45 17.39 33.01 18.08
C LEU A 45 17.83 33.62 16.74
N ASP A 46 17.85 32.83 15.67
CA ASP A 46 18.27 33.34 14.36
C ASP A 46 17.16 34.19 13.75
N THR A 47 17.49 35.43 13.37
CA THR A 47 16.61 36.29 12.58
C THR A 47 16.49 35.78 11.14
N LEU A 48 15.52 36.29 10.37
CA LEU A 48 15.40 35.96 8.94
C LEU A 48 16.70 36.29 8.17
N SER A 49 17.34 37.42 8.49
CA SER A 49 18.61 37.82 7.89
C SER A 49 19.73 36.83 8.21
N ASP A 50 19.82 36.38 9.46
CA ASP A 50 20.82 35.37 9.87
C ASP A 50 20.62 34.04 9.13
N ARG A 51 19.37 33.61 8.98
CA ARG A 51 19.02 32.38 8.25
C ARG A 51 19.39 32.49 6.78
N MET A 52 19.08 33.62 6.14
CA MET A 52 19.41 33.88 4.73
C MET A 52 20.92 33.94 4.50
N GLN A 53 21.69 34.61 5.37
CA GLN A 53 23.16 34.61 5.27
C GLN A 53 23.74 33.19 5.38
N LYS A 54 23.23 32.39 6.31
CA LYS A 54 23.62 30.98 6.43
C LYS A 54 23.25 30.18 5.18
N ALA A 55 22.08 30.41 4.58
CA ALA A 55 21.65 29.76 3.34
C ALA A 55 22.53 30.14 2.14
N VAL A 56 22.92 31.41 2.02
CA VAL A 56 23.83 31.89 0.95
C VAL A 56 25.13 31.13 1.03
N HIS A 57 25.70 31.08 2.23
CA HIS A 57 26.98 30.44 2.40
C HIS A 57 26.92 28.93 2.12
N ARG A 58 25.89 28.22 2.61
CA ARG A 58 25.69 26.79 2.29
C ARG A 58 25.57 26.56 0.79
N SER A 59 24.83 27.41 0.09
CA SER A 59 24.61 27.32 -1.36
C SER A 59 25.91 27.53 -2.15
N ILE A 60 26.72 28.54 -1.81
CA ILE A 60 28.02 28.79 -2.44
C ILE A 60 28.96 27.60 -2.22
N ASN A 61 28.99 27.05 -1.01
CA ASN A 61 29.85 25.90 -0.71
C ASN A 61 29.42 24.65 -1.45
N ARG A 62 28.11 24.43 -1.59
CA ARG A 62 27.57 23.32 -2.36
C ARG A 62 27.89 23.44 -3.85
N ALA A 63 27.79 24.64 -4.42
CA ALA A 63 28.26 24.91 -5.78
C ALA A 63 29.76 24.61 -5.94
N ASN A 64 30.59 25.04 -5.00
CA ASN A 64 32.02 24.74 -5.01
C ASN A 64 32.34 23.24 -4.83
N HIS A 65 31.51 22.50 -4.09
CA HIS A 65 31.64 21.06 -3.96
C HIS A 65 31.44 20.35 -5.29
N PHE A 66 30.36 20.70 -6.02
CA PHE A 66 30.05 20.06 -7.29
C PHE A 66 31.15 20.37 -8.32
N LYS A 67 31.74 21.57 -8.30
CA LYS A 67 32.94 21.93 -9.10
C LYS A 67 34.12 20.99 -8.85
N LYS A 68 34.36 20.64 -7.58
CA LYS A 68 35.44 19.72 -7.20
C LYS A 68 35.18 18.29 -7.67
N LEU A 69 33.92 17.86 -7.68
CA LEU A 69 33.52 16.55 -8.19
C LEU A 69 33.52 16.48 -9.73
N SER A 70 33.30 17.61 -10.42
CA SER A 70 33.33 17.68 -11.88
C SER A 70 34.73 17.84 -12.48
N SER A 71 35.72 18.35 -11.73
CA SER A 71 37.09 18.51 -12.23
C SER A 71 37.86 17.18 -12.33
N SER A 72 38.30 16.82 -13.54
CA SER A 72 39.14 15.63 -13.82
C SER A 72 40.50 15.64 -13.11
N THR A 73 40.94 16.78 -12.58
CA THR A 73 42.22 16.91 -11.84
C THR A 73 42.23 16.19 -10.49
N TYR A 74 41.09 15.71 -9.99
CA TYR A 74 41.05 14.82 -8.82
C TYR A 74 41.84 13.51 -9.09
N TYR A 75 41.95 13.08 -10.35
CA TYR A 75 42.67 11.86 -10.74
C TYR A 75 44.20 11.98 -10.67
N SER A 76 44.78 13.18 -10.49
CA SER A 76 46.24 13.37 -10.60
C SER A 76 46.97 13.62 -9.26
N SER A 77 46.29 14.07 -8.20
CA SER A 77 46.97 14.63 -7.02
C SER A 77 47.11 13.71 -5.80
N MET A 78 46.69 12.45 -5.87
CA MET A 78 46.90 11.49 -4.76
C MET A 78 48.30 10.83 -4.73
N SER A 79 49.27 11.30 -5.52
CA SER A 79 50.62 10.71 -5.58
C SER A 79 51.75 11.47 -4.87
N SER A 80 51.49 12.56 -4.13
CA SER A 80 52.54 13.23 -3.36
C SER A 80 52.13 13.62 -1.94
N ASN A 81 52.94 13.15 -0.99
CA ASN A 81 52.89 13.45 0.43
C ASN A 81 53.08 14.94 0.74
N GLN A 82 52.44 15.34 1.85
CA GLN A 82 52.79 16.43 2.78
C GLN A 82 52.70 17.91 2.37
N ASP A 83 51.92 18.60 3.21
CA ASP A 83 52.05 19.96 3.75
C ASP A 83 51.84 21.19 2.84
N ASP A 84 51.13 22.15 3.46
CA ASP A 84 50.86 23.55 3.09
C ASP A 84 49.79 23.85 2.02
N ASP A 85 48.59 24.25 2.46
CA ASP A 85 48.24 25.67 2.46
C ASP A 85 46.98 25.98 3.29
N THR A 86 47.16 26.86 4.27
CA THR A 86 46.12 27.47 5.10
C THR A 86 45.18 28.38 4.30
N ILE A 87 43.95 27.93 4.07
CA ILE A 87 42.77 28.82 4.02
C ILE A 87 41.72 28.26 4.98
N SER A 88 41.79 28.77 6.22
CA SER A 88 40.73 28.60 7.22
C SER A 88 39.45 29.25 6.70
N THR A 89 38.57 28.48 6.10
CA THR A 89 37.16 28.83 5.94
C THR A 89 36.35 27.73 6.61
N SER A 90 36.01 27.95 7.88
CA SER A 90 34.88 27.26 8.48
C SER A 90 33.66 27.58 7.62
N LEU A 91 32.92 26.58 7.11
CA LEU A 91 31.47 26.57 6.94
C LEU A 91 31.01 25.38 6.06
N SER A 92 29.83 24.86 6.40
CA SER A 92 29.11 23.71 5.82
C SER A 92 28.99 23.73 4.29
N ALA A 93 29.44 22.67 3.61
CA ALA A 93 29.18 22.42 2.18
C ALA A 93 28.13 21.32 1.97
N ILE A 94 27.71 20.65 3.05
CA ILE A 94 26.48 19.88 3.01
C ILE A 94 25.35 20.91 2.91
N GLY A 95 24.69 20.95 1.76
CA GLY A 95 23.48 21.74 1.53
C GLY A 95 22.31 21.14 2.29
N ILE A 96 22.35 21.25 3.62
CA ILE A 96 21.31 20.71 4.48
C ILE A 96 20.11 21.66 4.43
N GLU A 97 19.32 21.59 3.37
CA GLU A 97 18.11 22.41 3.24
C GLU A 97 16.88 21.67 3.74
N PHE A 98 16.84 20.35 3.53
CA PHE A 98 15.73 19.51 3.91
C PHE A 98 16.17 18.26 4.67
N VAL A 99 15.33 17.85 5.61
CA VAL A 99 15.54 16.66 6.44
C VAL A 99 14.31 15.77 6.39
N MET A 100 14.52 14.47 6.51
CA MET A 100 13.48 13.47 6.63
C MET A 100 13.62 12.70 7.94
N ASN A 101 12.47 12.38 8.53
CA ASN A 101 12.42 11.45 9.66
C ASN A 101 12.26 10.03 9.11
N ILE A 102 13.30 9.22 9.31
CA ILE A 102 13.32 7.80 8.96
C ILE A 102 13.54 6.99 10.24
N SER A 103 13.12 5.74 10.28
CA SER A 103 13.54 4.82 11.33
C SER A 103 14.43 3.73 10.75
N LEU A 104 15.45 3.33 11.51
CA LEU A 104 16.44 2.33 11.10
C LEU A 104 16.46 1.17 12.11
N GLY A 105 16.50 -0.07 11.62
CA GLY A 105 16.69 -1.27 12.43
C GLY A 105 15.40 -2.00 12.83
N THR A 106 15.58 -3.17 13.47
CA THR A 106 14.50 -3.97 14.06
C THR A 106 14.84 -4.31 15.52
N PRO A 107 14.22 -3.65 16.53
CA PRO A 107 13.11 -2.69 16.41
C PRO A 107 13.52 -1.33 15.81
N PRO A 108 12.59 -0.61 15.15
CA PRO A 108 12.88 0.66 14.48
C PRO A 108 13.29 1.75 15.45
N ARG A 109 14.33 2.52 15.08
CA ARG A 109 14.79 3.70 15.83
C ARG A 109 14.82 4.93 14.94
N ASN A 110 14.22 6.01 15.42
CA ASN A 110 14.13 7.26 14.67
C ASN A 110 15.50 7.90 14.44
N VAL A 111 15.69 8.42 13.23
CA VAL A 111 16.88 9.06 12.71
C VAL A 111 16.42 10.25 11.87
N PHE A 112 16.83 11.45 12.27
CA PHE A 112 16.69 12.62 11.43
C PHE A 112 17.88 12.70 10.49
N ALA A 113 17.62 12.41 9.21
CA ALA A 113 18.64 12.34 8.18
C ALA A 113 18.42 13.42 7.11
N ILE A 114 19.52 13.91 6.55
CA ILE A 114 19.53 14.95 5.51
C ILE A 114 19.05 14.33 4.21
N ALA A 115 18.09 14.96 3.52
CA ALA A 115 17.61 14.50 2.22
C ALA A 115 18.43 15.16 1.10
N ASP A 116 19.15 14.37 0.29
CA ASP A 116 20.14 14.93 -0.62
C ASP A 116 20.09 14.31 -2.03
N THR A 117 19.59 15.08 -3.02
CA THR A 117 19.59 14.71 -4.45
C THR A 117 20.96 14.75 -5.10
N GLY A 118 21.98 15.26 -4.41
CA GLY A 118 23.36 15.36 -4.89
C GLY A 118 24.28 14.25 -4.38
N SER A 119 23.75 13.22 -3.71
CA SER A 119 24.56 12.10 -3.20
C SER A 119 23.84 10.75 -3.27
N ASP A 120 24.63 9.69 -3.38
CA ASP A 120 24.10 8.33 -3.58
C ASP A 120 24.02 7.54 -2.27
N VAL A 121 25.07 7.53 -1.45
CA VAL A 121 25.11 6.62 -0.29
C VAL A 121 24.28 7.18 0.87
N THR A 122 23.24 6.45 1.26
CA THR A 122 22.55 6.66 2.54
C THR A 122 23.41 6.13 3.68
N TRP A 123 23.64 6.90 4.75
CA TRP A 123 24.47 6.48 5.88
C TRP A 123 24.05 7.11 7.21
N VAL A 124 24.40 6.45 8.31
CA VAL A 124 24.23 6.94 9.70
C VAL A 124 25.46 6.64 10.54
N GLN A 125 25.61 7.30 11.69
CA GLN A 125 26.69 6.99 12.64
C GLN A 125 26.39 5.73 13.47
N CYS A 126 27.37 4.84 13.54
CA CYS A 126 27.26 3.50 14.12
C CYS A 126 28.25 3.25 15.28
N LYS A 127 27.88 2.30 16.16
CA LYS A 127 28.81 1.72 17.15
C LYS A 127 29.56 0.50 16.58
N PRO A 128 30.83 0.26 16.99
CA PRO A 128 31.67 1.18 17.75
C PRO A 128 32.01 2.40 16.88
N CYS A 129 32.06 3.58 17.48
CA CYS A 129 32.58 4.73 16.77
C CYS A 129 34.00 5.03 17.24
N GLU A 130 34.92 5.14 16.29
CA GLU A 130 36.32 5.50 16.51
C GLU A 130 36.47 7.02 16.62
N ASN A 131 36.05 7.75 15.60
CA ASN A 131 36.13 9.21 15.51
C ASN A 131 34.83 9.76 14.91
N CYS A 132 33.80 9.97 15.73
CA CYS A 132 32.51 10.53 15.30
C CYS A 132 32.33 11.96 15.79
N TYR A 133 31.56 12.75 15.05
CA TYR A 133 30.99 13.96 15.61
C TYR A 133 29.96 13.62 16.70
N LYS A 134 29.90 14.45 17.74
CA LYS A 134 28.92 14.29 18.81
C LYS A 134 27.51 14.40 18.22
N GLN A 135 26.62 13.48 18.57
CA GLN A 135 25.24 13.44 18.09
C GLN A 135 24.28 13.36 19.28
N ASP A 136 23.20 14.15 19.26
CA ASP A 136 22.18 14.19 20.32
C ASP A 136 21.37 12.89 20.37
N SER A 137 21.03 12.37 19.20
CA SER A 137 20.37 11.07 19.07
C SER A 137 21.38 9.94 19.29
N PRO A 138 20.99 8.83 19.96
CA PRO A 138 21.89 7.70 20.16
C PRO A 138 22.44 7.15 18.83
N LEU A 139 23.75 6.85 18.80
CA LEU A 139 24.36 6.15 17.68
C LEU A 139 23.67 4.81 17.43
N PHE A 140 23.52 4.45 16.15
CA PHE A 140 22.96 3.16 15.77
C PHE A 140 23.89 2.04 16.26
N ASP A 141 23.34 1.04 16.94
CA ASP A 141 24.11 -0.12 17.40
C ASP A 141 23.74 -1.33 16.55
N PRO A 142 24.60 -1.75 15.60
CA PRO A 142 24.37 -2.91 14.76
C PRO A 142 24.00 -4.17 15.52
N LYS A 143 24.54 -4.36 16.74
CA LYS A 143 24.30 -5.55 17.56
C LYS A 143 22.89 -5.60 18.13
N THR A 144 22.19 -4.47 18.18
CA THR A 144 20.84 -4.37 18.74
C THR A 144 19.74 -4.55 17.70
N SER A 145 20.09 -4.52 16.41
CA SER A 145 19.15 -4.72 15.32
C SER A 145 19.20 -6.15 14.82
N SER A 146 18.05 -6.82 14.80
CA SER A 146 17.94 -8.19 14.29
C SER A 146 17.98 -8.30 12.75
N SER A 147 17.81 -7.18 12.05
CA SER A 147 17.83 -7.09 10.58
C SER A 147 19.14 -6.56 9.99
N TYR A 148 20.10 -6.17 10.84
CA TYR A 148 21.42 -5.73 10.41
C TYR A 148 22.22 -6.87 9.78
N LYS A 149 22.85 -6.62 8.64
CA LYS A 149 23.76 -7.58 8.02
C LYS A 149 24.87 -6.89 7.24
N ASP A 150 26.13 -7.15 7.58
CA ASP A 150 27.27 -6.66 6.80
C ASP A 150 27.22 -7.11 5.34
N VAL A 151 27.62 -6.21 4.43
CA VAL A 151 27.80 -6.52 3.01
C VAL A 151 29.20 -7.12 2.84
N PRO A 152 29.31 -8.37 2.36
CA PRO A 152 30.62 -8.96 2.09
C PRO A 152 31.26 -8.30 0.87
N CYS A 153 32.59 -8.22 0.85
CA CYS A 153 33.36 -7.66 -0.26
C CYS A 153 33.04 -8.34 -1.61
N SER A 154 32.76 -9.65 -1.61
CA SER A 154 32.38 -10.39 -2.82
C SER A 154 30.93 -10.15 -3.29
N SER A 155 30.19 -9.26 -2.61
CA SER A 155 28.82 -8.93 -3.00
C SER A 155 28.85 -7.98 -4.19
N GLY A 156 28.04 -8.24 -5.20
CA GLY A 156 27.79 -7.29 -6.28
C GLY A 156 27.19 -5.97 -5.81
N THR A 157 26.76 -5.82 -4.55
CA THR A 157 26.41 -4.53 -3.93
C THR A 157 27.64 -3.69 -3.58
N CYS A 158 28.75 -4.33 -3.19
CA CYS A 158 30.01 -3.64 -2.88
C CYS A 158 30.62 -3.05 -4.16
N GLU A 159 30.57 -3.82 -5.26
CA GLU A 159 31.04 -3.41 -6.59
C GLU A 159 30.30 -2.18 -7.16
N ARG A 160 29.13 -1.81 -6.60
CA ARG A 160 28.37 -0.61 -6.98
C ARG A 160 28.91 0.67 -6.37
N LEU A 161 29.74 0.57 -5.32
CA LEU A 161 30.58 1.69 -4.93
C LEU A 161 31.60 1.89 -6.04
N ARG A 162 31.81 3.14 -6.47
CA ARG A 162 32.90 3.44 -7.42
C ARG A 162 34.22 2.92 -6.86
N GLU A 163 35.11 2.42 -7.72
CA GLU A 163 36.36 1.74 -7.31
C GLU A 163 37.23 2.56 -6.34
N ASP A 164 37.12 3.89 -6.36
CA ASP A 164 37.81 4.84 -5.47
C ASP A 164 37.15 5.02 -4.09
N ARG A 165 35.95 4.47 -3.88
CA ARG A 165 35.10 4.71 -2.70
C ARG A 165 34.90 3.49 -1.82
N TYR A 166 35.57 2.38 -2.10
CA TYR A 166 35.54 1.22 -1.21
C TYR A 166 36.88 0.54 -1.04
N THR A 167 37.07 -0.07 0.11
CA THR A 167 38.20 -0.95 0.39
C THR A 167 37.68 -2.25 0.99
N CYS A 168 38.35 -3.35 0.68
CA CYS A 168 38.00 -4.64 1.26
C CYS A 168 38.98 -4.98 2.38
N GLU A 169 38.50 -4.96 3.60
CA GLU A 169 39.28 -5.31 4.78
C GLU A 169 38.61 -6.45 5.52
N ASN A 170 39.35 -7.53 5.81
CA ASN A 170 38.82 -8.70 6.51
C ASN A 170 37.50 -9.25 5.91
N THR A 171 37.36 -9.22 4.58
CA THR A 171 36.16 -9.61 3.80
C THR A 171 34.93 -8.69 3.91
N LEU A 172 35.03 -7.57 4.65
CA LEU A 172 33.98 -6.56 4.75
C LEU A 172 34.14 -5.49 3.67
N CYS A 173 33.01 -5.03 3.11
CA CYS A 173 32.98 -3.90 2.20
C CYS A 173 33.02 -2.58 2.99
N ARG A 174 34.16 -1.88 3.01
CA ARG A 174 34.25 -0.56 3.65
C ARG A 174 33.92 0.52 2.63
N TYR A 175 33.04 1.46 2.98
CA TYR A 175 32.72 2.60 2.15
C TYR A 175 33.45 3.86 2.65
N PHE A 176 33.78 4.75 1.73
CA PHE A 176 34.30 6.08 2.02
C PHE A 176 33.57 7.12 1.18
N VAL A 177 32.97 8.11 1.86
CA VAL A 177 32.33 9.25 1.22
C VAL A 177 32.92 10.52 1.80
N ARG A 178 33.39 11.41 0.93
CA ARG A 178 33.91 12.73 1.30
C ARG A 178 33.08 13.83 0.65
N TYR A 179 32.70 14.81 1.46
CA TYR A 179 31.93 15.98 1.08
C TYR A 179 32.85 17.17 0.82
N GLY A 180 32.32 18.19 0.13
CA GLY A 180 33.10 19.35 -0.33
C GLY A 180 33.68 20.20 0.78
N ASP A 181 33.07 20.18 1.96
CA ASP A 181 33.55 20.88 3.16
C ASP A 181 34.64 20.10 3.92
N GLY A 182 35.15 19.03 3.31
CA GLY A 182 36.15 18.18 3.92
C GLY A 182 35.58 17.20 4.96
N SER A 183 34.30 17.33 5.32
CA SER A 183 33.63 16.32 6.14
C SER A 183 33.54 15.00 5.37
N TYR A 184 33.56 13.90 6.09
CA TYR A 184 33.54 12.58 5.48
C TYR A 184 32.82 11.59 6.38
N SER A 185 32.37 10.50 5.79
CA SER A 185 31.86 9.33 6.47
C SER A 185 32.56 8.09 5.96
N MET A 186 33.08 7.30 6.89
CA MET A 186 33.81 6.07 6.63
C MET A 186 33.32 4.97 7.56
N GLY A 187 33.13 3.78 7.02
CA GLY A 187 32.72 2.62 7.81
C GLY A 187 32.42 1.43 6.92
N ASN A 188 31.49 0.58 7.35
CA ASN A 188 31.15 -0.64 6.61
C ASN A 188 29.82 -0.46 5.89
N LEU A 189 29.71 -0.97 4.66
CA LEU A 189 28.45 -1.08 3.97
C LEU A 189 27.67 -2.27 4.55
N ALA A 190 26.41 -2.06 4.88
CA ALA A 190 25.54 -3.07 5.48
C ALA A 190 24.14 -3.01 4.89
N PHE A 191 23.37 -4.08 5.04
CA PHE A 191 21.94 -4.11 4.79
C PHE A 191 21.19 -3.86 6.09
N GLU A 192 20.11 -3.11 6.00
CA GLU A 192 19.19 -2.86 7.11
C GLU A 192 17.76 -2.61 6.60
N THR A 193 16.81 -2.60 7.51
CA THR A 193 15.43 -2.18 7.28
C THR A 193 15.29 -0.68 7.57
N LEU A 194 14.84 0.06 6.56
CA LEU A 194 14.41 1.45 6.68
C LEU A 194 12.89 1.50 6.83
N THR A 195 12.40 2.26 7.79
CA THR A 195 10.98 2.49 8.03
C THR A 195 10.64 3.96 7.82
N PHE A 196 9.55 4.23 7.11
CA PHE A 196 9.05 5.57 6.87
C PHE A 196 7.65 5.72 7.45
N ASP A 197 7.40 6.79 8.20
CA ASP A 197 6.05 7.17 8.60
C ASP A 197 5.34 7.84 7.44
N SER A 198 4.45 7.12 6.75
CA SER A 198 3.73 7.69 5.63
C SER A 198 2.75 8.76 6.12
N THR A 199 2.60 9.84 5.35
CA THR A 199 1.57 10.87 5.59
C THR A 199 0.14 10.33 5.49
N SER A 200 -0.04 9.09 5.02
CA SER A 200 -1.31 8.34 5.06
C SER A 200 -1.63 7.73 6.44
N GLY A 201 -0.73 7.84 7.41
CA GLY A 201 -0.86 7.29 8.76
C GLY A 201 -0.40 5.83 8.91
N ARG A 202 0.24 5.26 7.88
CA ARG A 202 0.78 3.88 7.88
C ARG A 202 2.31 3.92 7.79
N SER A 203 3.01 3.22 8.68
CA SER A 203 4.46 3.05 8.55
C SER A 203 4.80 2.02 7.47
N ILE A 204 5.84 2.31 6.68
CA ILE A 204 6.26 1.52 5.53
C ILE A 204 7.68 1.02 5.79
N GLN A 205 7.83 -0.29 5.87
CA GLN A 205 9.12 -0.93 6.09
C GLN A 205 9.73 -1.40 4.75
N LEU A 206 10.97 -1.01 4.52
CA LEU A 206 11.77 -1.33 3.34
C LEU A 206 12.98 -2.15 3.80
N PRO A 207 12.89 -3.49 3.75
CA PRO A 207 13.98 -4.36 4.19
C PRO A 207 15.08 -4.47 3.12
N ASN A 208 16.28 -4.82 3.57
CA ASN A 208 17.47 -5.05 2.75
C ASN A 208 17.91 -3.81 1.94
N ILE A 209 17.83 -2.62 2.54
CA ILE A 209 18.44 -1.41 1.99
C ILE A 209 19.91 -1.39 2.36
N ALA A 210 20.78 -1.28 1.36
CA ALA A 210 22.19 -1.05 1.56
C ALA A 210 22.41 0.38 2.06
N PHE A 211 23.10 0.51 3.19
CA PHE A 211 23.43 1.78 3.80
C PHE A 211 24.84 1.74 4.40
N GLY A 212 25.45 2.91 4.55
CA GLY A 212 26.73 3.08 5.20
C GLY A 212 26.59 3.14 6.72
N CYS A 213 27.22 2.20 7.41
CA CYS A 213 27.34 2.22 8.86
C CYS A 213 28.65 2.93 9.23
N GLY A 214 28.58 4.24 9.49
CA GLY A 214 29.74 5.11 9.71
C GLY A 214 30.37 4.90 11.08
N HIS A 215 31.61 4.43 11.10
CA HIS A 215 32.41 4.22 12.32
C HIS A 215 33.45 5.33 12.53
N ASN A 216 33.72 6.12 11.50
CA ASN A 216 34.62 7.26 11.52
C ASN A 216 34.06 8.36 10.62
N THR A 217 33.62 9.44 11.24
CA THR A 217 32.92 10.57 10.64
C THR A 217 33.53 11.86 11.17
N ALA A 218 34.39 12.51 10.38
CA ALA A 218 35.07 13.71 10.86
C ALA A 218 34.18 14.95 10.93
N THR A 219 34.48 15.75 11.94
CA THR A 219 33.93 17.06 12.25
C THR A 219 34.49 18.11 11.29
N GLY A 220 33.72 18.39 10.24
CA GLY A 220 33.71 19.70 9.60
C GLY A 220 32.49 20.47 10.06
N HIS A 221 31.29 19.99 9.71
CA HIS A 221 30.06 20.78 9.85
C HIS A 221 28.77 19.96 10.07
N PHE A 222 28.87 18.65 10.30
CA PHE A 222 27.74 17.88 10.83
C PHE A 222 27.44 18.35 12.26
N ASN A 223 26.23 18.88 12.47
CA ASN A 223 25.76 19.36 13.76
C ASN A 223 25.29 18.16 14.61
N GLU A 224 25.42 18.26 15.93
CA GLU A 224 24.93 17.28 16.92
C GLU A 224 23.47 16.86 16.69
N LYS A 225 22.70 17.74 16.07
CA LYS A 225 21.28 17.55 15.76
C LYS A 225 20.99 16.62 14.56
N GLY A 226 21.97 16.33 13.70
CA GLY A 226 21.83 15.48 12.52
C GLY A 226 22.37 14.07 12.73
N SER A 227 21.65 13.05 12.28
CA SER A 227 22.02 11.64 12.55
C SER A 227 22.54 10.86 11.34
N GLY A 228 22.60 11.50 10.17
CA GLY A 228 23.05 10.89 8.92
C GLY A 228 22.50 11.59 7.68
N LEU A 229 22.56 10.90 6.55
CA LEU A 229 22.13 11.38 5.24
C LEU A 229 21.38 10.27 4.48
N VAL A 230 20.35 10.66 3.71
CA VAL A 230 19.63 9.85 2.74
C VAL A 230 19.99 10.32 1.34
N GLY A 231 20.69 9.45 0.60
CA GLY A 231 21.11 9.70 -0.77
C GLY A 231 19.97 9.49 -1.75
N LEU A 232 19.60 10.55 -2.47
CA LEU A 232 18.53 10.61 -3.45
C LEU A 232 19.05 10.85 -4.88
N GLY A 233 20.37 10.77 -5.09
CA GLY A 233 21.02 10.90 -6.40
C GLY A 233 20.69 9.77 -7.38
N GLY A 234 21.20 9.87 -8.61
CA GLY A 234 20.96 8.88 -9.67
C GLY A 234 21.86 7.65 -9.62
N GLY A 235 22.83 7.57 -8.70
CA GLY A 235 23.76 6.44 -8.61
C GLY A 235 23.12 5.16 -8.07
N GLU A 236 23.78 4.02 -8.29
CA GLU A 236 23.20 2.69 -8.03
C GLU A 236 22.95 2.35 -6.55
N LEU A 237 23.57 3.10 -5.63
CA LEU A 237 23.38 2.96 -4.18
C LEU A 237 22.46 4.02 -3.57
N SER A 238 21.90 4.92 -4.39
CA SER A 238 20.85 5.82 -3.90
C SER A 238 19.62 5.06 -3.45
N LEU A 239 18.89 5.65 -2.50
CA LEU A 239 17.64 5.07 -2.02
C LEU A 239 16.67 4.87 -3.19
N ILE A 240 16.62 5.82 -4.12
CA ILE A 240 15.77 5.76 -5.32
C ILE A 240 16.13 4.55 -6.19
N SER A 241 17.41 4.38 -6.53
CA SER A 241 17.90 3.27 -7.35
C SER A 241 17.71 1.92 -6.68
N GLN A 242 17.91 1.85 -5.36
CA GLN A 242 17.72 0.62 -4.58
C GLN A 242 16.25 0.18 -4.50
N LEU A 243 15.32 1.14 -4.49
CA LEU A 243 13.89 0.86 -4.52
C LEU A 243 13.43 0.47 -5.93
N GLY A 244 13.93 1.15 -6.97
CA GLY A 244 13.74 0.83 -8.38
C GLY A 244 12.28 0.47 -8.70
N SER A 245 12.06 -0.75 -9.21
CA SER A 245 10.73 -1.24 -9.58
C SER A 245 9.70 -1.32 -8.44
N LYS A 246 10.11 -1.26 -7.17
CA LYS A 246 9.16 -1.19 -6.03
C LYS A 246 8.39 0.13 -6.04
N ILE A 247 9.00 1.19 -6.59
CA ILE A 247 8.46 2.53 -6.70
C ILE A 247 8.33 2.94 -8.18
N ASP A 248 8.21 1.99 -9.11
CA ASP A 248 8.17 2.25 -10.56
C ASP A 248 9.31 3.15 -11.06
N SER A 249 10.46 3.18 -10.35
CA SER A 249 11.58 4.10 -10.58
C SER A 249 11.16 5.58 -10.64
N LYS A 250 10.11 5.94 -9.91
CA LYS A 250 9.51 7.28 -9.88
C LYS A 250 9.49 7.85 -8.48
N PHE A 251 9.82 9.13 -8.40
CA PHE A 251 9.58 9.93 -7.20
C PHE A 251 9.22 11.36 -7.59
N SER A 252 8.58 12.09 -6.69
CA SER A 252 8.31 13.50 -6.86
C SER A 252 8.36 14.24 -5.52
N TYR A 253 8.51 15.55 -5.58
CA TYR A 253 8.41 16.39 -4.40
C TYR A 253 7.67 17.69 -4.70
N CYS A 254 7.11 18.29 -3.65
CA CYS A 254 6.58 19.65 -3.67
C CYS A 254 7.18 20.41 -2.49
N LEU A 255 7.93 21.46 -2.80
CA LEU A 255 8.58 22.33 -1.81
C LEU A 255 7.67 23.51 -1.50
N VAL A 256 7.42 23.77 -0.22
CA VAL A 256 6.61 24.91 0.23
C VAL A 256 7.49 26.06 0.76
N PRO A 257 7.08 27.33 0.58
CA PRO A 257 7.84 28.48 1.05
C PRO A 257 7.75 28.67 2.58
N SER A 258 6.71 28.13 3.21
CA SER A 258 6.48 28.28 4.64
C SER A 258 7.32 27.31 5.47
N HIS A 259 7.92 27.82 6.54
CA HIS A 259 8.64 27.01 7.53
C HIS A 259 7.70 26.33 8.55
N ASP A 260 6.41 26.69 8.59
CA ASP A 260 5.44 26.11 9.53
C ASP A 260 4.76 24.85 9.00
N VAL A 261 4.81 24.65 7.68
CA VAL A 261 4.23 23.50 6.97
C VAL A 261 5.36 22.65 6.39
N SER A 262 5.28 21.33 6.57
CA SER A 262 6.23 20.42 5.94
C SER A 262 5.99 20.30 4.43
N SER A 263 7.08 20.33 3.66
CA SER A 263 7.08 19.90 2.25
C SER A 263 6.79 18.40 2.16
N LYS A 264 6.53 17.89 0.96
CA LYS A 264 6.23 16.45 0.77
C LYS A 264 7.16 15.82 -0.26
N PHE A 265 7.59 14.60 0.04
CA PHE A 265 8.33 13.73 -0.86
C PHE A 265 7.52 12.46 -1.12
N ILE A 266 7.41 12.04 -2.36
CA ILE A 266 6.48 11.01 -2.82
C ILE A 266 7.23 9.98 -3.63
N PHE A 267 7.01 8.72 -3.31
CA PHE A 267 7.55 7.56 -3.99
C PHE A 267 6.46 6.87 -4.80
N GLY A 268 6.83 6.24 -5.91
CA GLY A 268 5.99 5.26 -6.60
C GLY A 268 4.88 5.84 -7.45
N SER A 269 3.83 5.04 -7.66
CA SER A 269 2.65 5.41 -8.47
C SER A 269 1.94 6.70 -8.05
N ASN A 270 2.18 7.16 -6.82
CA ASN A 270 1.63 8.40 -6.27
C ASN A 270 2.41 9.63 -6.76
N ALA A 271 3.64 9.45 -7.23
CA ALA A 271 4.45 10.51 -7.79
C ALA A 271 4.04 10.91 -9.21
N GLU A 272 3.39 9.98 -9.94
CA GLU A 272 2.99 10.13 -11.35
C GLU A 272 1.99 11.28 -11.57
N MET A 273 2.39 12.23 -12.41
CA MET A 273 1.63 13.38 -12.85
C MET A 273 1.04 13.12 -14.23
N THR A 274 -0.24 13.47 -14.39
CA THR A 274 -0.95 13.33 -15.67
C THR A 274 -1.86 14.54 -15.85
N GLY A 275 -1.76 15.25 -16.97
CA GLY A 275 -2.56 16.45 -17.23
C GLY A 275 -2.11 17.18 -18.48
N LYS A 276 -2.91 18.14 -18.95
CA LYS A 276 -2.53 19.02 -20.06
C LYS A 276 -1.54 20.10 -19.65
N ASP A 277 -1.50 20.44 -18.36
CA ASP A 277 -0.64 21.47 -17.77
C ASP A 277 0.69 20.90 -17.25
N VAL A 278 1.01 19.65 -17.61
CA VAL A 278 2.26 18.98 -17.24
C VAL A 278 3.30 19.31 -18.31
N LEU A 279 4.36 20.00 -17.92
CA LEU A 279 5.54 20.24 -18.75
C LEU A 279 6.53 19.09 -18.56
N SER A 280 7.28 18.72 -19.59
CA SER A 280 8.24 17.62 -19.53
C SER A 280 9.53 18.03 -20.21
N THR A 281 10.66 17.83 -19.54
CA THR A 281 12.00 18.07 -20.08
C THR A 281 12.88 16.83 -19.91
N PRO A 282 13.71 16.46 -20.89
CA PRO A 282 14.55 15.26 -20.79
C PRO A 282 15.66 15.44 -19.75
N LEU A 283 15.92 14.38 -18.97
CA LEU A 283 17.11 14.28 -18.13
C LEU A 283 18.29 13.79 -18.96
N ILE A 284 19.39 14.56 -18.91
CA ILE A 284 20.63 14.21 -19.60
C ILE A 284 21.35 13.13 -18.79
N SER A 285 21.71 12.03 -19.45
CA SER A 285 22.44 10.93 -18.82
C SER A 285 23.95 11.14 -18.94
N ASP A 286 24.63 11.32 -17.82
CA ASP A 286 26.09 11.31 -17.75
C ASP A 286 26.62 9.89 -17.47
N PRO A 287 27.36 9.25 -18.41
CA PRO A 287 27.95 7.95 -18.15
C PRO A 287 29.02 7.98 -17.04
N PHE A 288 29.68 9.12 -16.80
CA PHE A 288 30.77 9.28 -15.84
C PHE A 288 30.30 9.84 -14.48
N GLN A 289 29.21 10.62 -14.45
CA GLN A 289 28.65 11.18 -13.21
C GLN A 289 27.14 10.96 -13.04
N LYS A 290 26.73 9.68 -12.96
CA LYS A 290 25.33 9.27 -12.69
C LYS A 290 24.71 9.80 -11.38
N THR A 291 25.49 10.40 -10.48
CA THR A 291 24.99 10.89 -9.18
C THR A 291 24.03 12.07 -9.36
N PHE A 292 24.28 12.96 -10.32
CA PHE A 292 23.53 14.20 -10.49
C PHE A 292 22.45 14.09 -11.56
N TYR A 293 21.40 14.90 -11.42
CA TYR A 293 20.33 15.04 -12.40
C TYR A 293 20.55 16.29 -13.25
N TYR A 294 20.77 16.10 -14.56
CA TYR A 294 21.13 17.16 -15.49
C TYR A 294 19.97 17.53 -16.40
N LEU A 295 19.75 18.83 -16.60
CA LEU A 295 18.77 19.40 -17.53
C LEU A 295 19.47 20.28 -18.57
N ALA A 296 18.93 20.34 -19.79
CA ALA A 296 19.39 21.26 -20.83
C ALA A 296 18.72 22.62 -20.65
N LEU A 297 19.50 23.65 -20.29
CA LEU A 297 19.03 25.04 -20.16
C LEU A 297 19.32 25.79 -21.46
N GLU A 298 18.29 26.27 -22.14
CA GLU A 298 18.42 26.98 -23.42
C GLU A 298 18.51 28.50 -23.22
N ALA A 299 17.69 29.05 -22.34
CA ALA A 299 17.59 30.49 -22.10
C ALA A 299 16.83 30.82 -20.81
N ILE A 300 16.92 32.07 -20.36
CA ILE A 300 16.00 32.68 -19.39
C ILE A 300 15.45 33.96 -20.01
N SER A 301 14.13 34.11 -20.06
CA SER A 301 13.49 35.34 -20.52
C SER A 301 13.06 36.20 -19.35
N VAL A 302 13.29 37.51 -19.45
CA VAL A 302 12.75 38.54 -18.55
C VAL A 302 11.83 39.42 -19.38
N ASN A 303 10.52 39.34 -19.12
CA ASN A 303 9.46 39.81 -20.02
C ASN A 303 9.66 39.25 -21.44
N GLU A 304 9.72 40.10 -22.46
CA GLU A 304 9.93 39.69 -23.85
C GLU A 304 11.42 39.49 -24.22
N ASN A 305 12.35 39.82 -23.32
CA ASN A 305 13.79 39.76 -23.59
C ASN A 305 14.35 38.38 -23.24
N LYS A 306 14.68 37.58 -24.27
CA LYS A 306 15.25 36.23 -24.14
C LYS A 306 16.77 36.28 -24.02
N VAL A 307 17.31 35.90 -22.87
CA VAL A 307 18.76 35.77 -22.61
C VAL A 307 19.18 34.31 -22.86
N PRO A 308 19.90 34.00 -23.95
CA PRO A 308 20.31 32.62 -24.24
C PRO A 308 21.38 32.14 -23.27
N PHE A 309 21.56 30.82 -23.17
CA PHE A 309 22.69 30.23 -22.44
C PHE A 309 24.02 30.68 -23.05
N ILE A 310 24.81 31.41 -22.27
CA ILE A 310 26.11 31.95 -22.66
C ILE A 310 27.11 31.56 -21.57
N SER A 311 28.13 30.78 -21.91
CA SER A 311 29.26 30.48 -21.03
C SER A 311 30.59 30.68 -21.77
N ASP A 312 31.59 31.26 -21.12
CA ASP A 312 32.89 31.61 -21.73
C ASP A 312 33.90 30.43 -21.75
N THR A 313 33.42 29.19 -21.67
CA THR A 313 34.25 27.97 -21.47
C THR A 313 35.03 27.49 -22.70
N SER A 314 35.19 28.35 -23.71
CA SER A 314 35.92 28.10 -24.96
C SER A 314 37.40 27.70 -24.80
N SER A 315 37.94 27.66 -23.58
CA SER A 315 39.35 27.37 -23.26
C SER A 315 39.66 25.98 -22.67
N THR A 316 38.67 25.11 -22.41
CA THR A 316 38.92 23.74 -21.90
C THR A 316 38.31 22.68 -22.80
N LYS A 317 38.87 22.49 -24.00
CA LYS A 317 38.50 21.43 -24.95
C LYS A 317 39.21 20.08 -24.69
N ASP A 318 39.85 19.90 -23.54
CA ASP A 318 40.73 18.75 -23.28
C ASP A 318 40.09 17.62 -22.46
N THR A 319 38.76 17.59 -22.31
CA THR A 319 38.09 16.47 -21.65
C THR A 319 36.94 15.94 -22.48
N GLU A 320 36.97 14.65 -22.80
CA GLU A 320 35.93 13.85 -23.49
C GLU A 320 34.60 13.74 -22.71
N ALA A 321 34.34 14.64 -21.76
CA ALA A 321 33.13 14.67 -20.94
C ALA A 321 32.22 15.81 -21.41
N PHE A 322 31.11 15.40 -22.04
CA PHE A 322 30.01 16.17 -22.62
C PHE A 322 30.23 16.85 -23.97
N GLN A 323 29.27 16.60 -24.86
CA GLN A 323 29.21 17.10 -26.24
C GLN A 323 28.23 18.30 -26.36
N GLU A 324 27.53 18.65 -25.28
CA GLU A 324 26.62 19.79 -25.15
C GLU A 324 27.01 20.64 -23.92
N ASP A 325 27.27 21.93 -24.13
CA ASP A 325 27.81 22.85 -23.10
C ASP A 325 26.71 23.48 -22.22
N ASN A 326 25.42 23.26 -22.53
CA ASN A 326 24.28 23.99 -21.96
C ASN A 326 23.53 23.25 -20.85
N TYR A 327 24.24 22.54 -19.97
CA TYR A 327 23.63 21.78 -18.89
C TYR A 327 23.57 22.54 -17.56
N ILE A 328 22.55 22.23 -16.76
CA ILE A 328 22.37 22.70 -15.38
C ILE A 328 21.92 21.53 -14.51
N ILE A 329 22.42 21.45 -13.26
CA ILE A 329 22.02 20.38 -12.32
C ILE A 329 20.80 20.84 -11.54
N ILE A 330 19.69 20.09 -11.59
CA ILE A 330 18.54 20.32 -10.71
C ILE A 330 18.82 19.74 -9.33
N ASP A 331 18.71 20.58 -8.29
CA ASP A 331 19.15 20.18 -6.97
C ASP A 331 18.29 20.76 -5.84
N SER A 332 17.61 19.89 -5.09
CA SER A 332 16.80 20.30 -3.94
C SER A 332 17.66 20.67 -2.71
N GLY A 333 18.93 20.23 -2.68
CA GLY A 333 19.87 20.48 -1.60
C GLY A 333 20.59 21.84 -1.69
N THR A 334 20.42 22.60 -2.76
CA THR A 334 20.99 23.96 -2.89
C THR A 334 19.86 24.98 -2.80
N THR A 335 19.95 26.00 -1.94
CA THR A 335 18.88 27.01 -1.82
C THR A 335 18.78 27.86 -3.08
N PHE A 336 19.91 28.38 -3.55
CA PHE A 336 19.99 29.39 -4.61
C PHE A 336 20.40 28.82 -5.97
N THR A 337 19.98 29.49 -7.05
CA THR A 337 20.31 29.10 -8.43
C THR A 337 21.61 29.75 -8.86
N PHE A 338 22.56 28.95 -9.38
CA PHE A 338 23.85 29.40 -9.88
C PHE A 338 23.89 29.33 -11.40
N LEU A 339 24.00 30.48 -12.06
CA LEU A 339 23.99 30.64 -13.51
C LEU A 339 25.38 31.01 -14.04
N PRO A 340 25.66 30.81 -15.35
CA PRO A 340 26.86 31.38 -15.98
C PRO A 340 26.97 32.88 -15.72
N GLN A 341 28.19 33.37 -15.48
CA GLN A 341 28.45 34.77 -15.11
C GLN A 341 27.87 35.76 -16.13
N GLU A 342 28.05 35.47 -17.43
CA GLU A 342 27.60 36.33 -18.53
C GLU A 342 26.07 36.37 -18.60
N MET A 343 25.43 35.19 -18.54
CA MET A 343 23.97 35.06 -18.49
C MET A 343 23.39 35.78 -17.26
N TYR A 344 23.99 35.60 -16.09
CA TYR A 344 23.55 36.25 -14.84
C TYR A 344 23.56 37.78 -14.96
N SER A 345 24.66 38.35 -15.48
CA SER A 345 24.80 39.80 -15.59
C SER A 345 23.78 40.42 -16.54
N GLU A 346 23.41 39.73 -17.63
CA GLU A 346 22.36 40.20 -18.53
C GLU A 346 20.97 40.13 -17.87
N ILE A 347 20.65 39.03 -17.18
CA ILE A 347 19.39 38.87 -16.43
C ILE A 347 19.27 39.95 -15.34
N GLU A 348 20.34 40.21 -14.59
CA GLU A 348 20.37 41.25 -13.56
C GLU A 348 20.09 42.64 -14.16
N SER A 349 20.65 42.94 -15.33
CA SER A 349 20.40 44.18 -16.07
C SER A 349 18.93 44.30 -16.51
N GLU A 350 18.35 43.24 -17.08
CA GLU A 350 16.96 43.24 -17.52
C GLU A 350 15.97 43.37 -16.36
N ILE A 351 16.23 42.71 -15.23
CA ILE A 351 15.41 42.87 -14.01
C ILE A 351 15.49 44.30 -13.49
N LYS A 352 16.68 44.92 -13.46
CA LYS A 352 16.85 46.33 -13.06
C LYS A 352 16.04 47.28 -13.94
N LYS A 353 16.03 47.07 -15.25
CA LYS A 353 15.23 47.86 -16.20
C LYS A 353 13.73 47.70 -15.97
N ALA A 354 13.28 46.49 -15.61
CA ALA A 354 11.86 46.20 -15.45
C ALA A 354 11.25 46.76 -14.15
N ILE A 355 11.97 46.66 -13.02
CA ILE A 355 11.41 46.98 -11.70
C ILE A 355 11.30 48.50 -11.43
N GLN A 356 12.10 49.34 -12.09
CA GLN A 356 12.06 50.81 -11.98
C GLN A 356 12.14 51.38 -10.54
N VAL A 357 12.64 50.59 -9.58
CA VAL A 357 12.95 51.00 -8.21
C VAL A 357 14.48 51.02 -8.07
N GLU A 358 15.01 51.98 -7.31
CA GLU A 358 16.46 52.03 -7.03
C GLU A 358 16.87 50.84 -6.15
N PRO A 359 17.91 50.06 -6.54
CA PRO A 359 18.43 48.99 -5.71
C PRO A 359 18.93 49.48 -4.35
N THR A 360 18.77 48.64 -3.32
CA THR A 360 19.30 48.88 -1.98
C THR A 360 20.39 47.88 -1.62
N VAL A 361 21.12 48.16 -0.55
CA VAL A 361 22.16 47.25 -0.03
C VAL A 361 21.49 46.14 0.78
N GLY A 362 21.65 44.90 0.31
CA GLY A 362 21.22 43.71 1.05
C GLY A 362 22.32 43.14 1.97
N PRO A 363 22.02 42.02 2.65
CA PRO A 363 23.02 41.25 3.38
C PRO A 363 24.17 40.78 2.48
N ASN A 364 25.35 40.57 3.10
CA ASN A 364 26.53 40.08 2.39
C ASN A 364 26.24 38.81 1.58
N GLY A 365 26.65 38.83 0.32
CA GLY A 365 26.52 37.72 -0.62
C GLY A 365 25.41 37.91 -1.67
N PHE A 366 24.40 38.75 -1.43
CA PHE A 366 23.41 39.09 -2.45
C PHE A 366 23.90 40.24 -3.34
N ASN A 367 23.67 40.11 -4.64
CA ASN A 367 24.11 41.07 -5.65
C ASN A 367 23.06 42.15 -5.97
N LEU A 368 21.77 41.81 -5.96
CA LEU A 368 20.66 42.70 -6.30
C LEU A 368 19.54 42.61 -5.27
N CYS A 369 19.19 43.73 -4.65
CA CYS A 369 18.14 43.80 -3.63
C CYS A 369 17.32 45.07 -3.76
N TYR A 370 16.07 45.03 -3.27
CA TYR A 370 15.13 46.15 -3.29
C TYR A 370 14.42 46.31 -1.93
N PRO A 371 14.05 47.54 -1.55
CA PRO A 371 13.08 47.73 -0.48
C PRO A 371 11.75 47.11 -0.91
N PHE A 372 11.16 46.29 -0.05
CA PHE A 372 9.93 45.59 -0.32
C PHE A 372 8.72 46.49 -0.09
N ASP A 373 7.83 46.53 -1.08
CA ASP A 373 6.53 47.21 -1.03
C ASP A 373 5.48 46.25 -1.64
N ASP A 374 4.33 46.09 -0.97
CA ASP A 374 3.24 45.22 -1.44
C ASP A 374 2.66 45.65 -2.81
N SER A 375 2.87 46.91 -3.21
CA SER A 375 2.44 47.47 -4.51
C SER A 375 3.48 47.29 -5.63
N MET A 376 4.64 46.70 -5.32
CA MET A 376 5.72 46.48 -6.27
C MET A 376 5.31 45.49 -7.36
N THR A 377 5.63 45.82 -8.61
CA THR A 377 5.41 44.94 -9.75
C THR A 377 6.69 44.21 -10.12
N PHE A 378 6.57 42.93 -10.43
CA PHE A 378 7.69 42.06 -10.76
C PHE A 378 7.60 41.65 -12.25
N PRO A 379 8.73 41.55 -12.96
CA PRO A 379 8.72 41.09 -14.36
C PRO A 379 8.27 39.63 -14.48
N GLU A 380 7.73 39.26 -15.64
CA GLU A 380 7.55 37.84 -15.96
C GLU A 380 8.93 37.23 -16.20
N VAL A 381 9.28 36.15 -15.49
CA VAL A 381 10.54 35.42 -15.70
C VAL A 381 10.22 34.00 -16.13
N THR A 382 10.77 33.56 -17.26
CA THR A 382 10.57 32.20 -17.79
C THR A 382 11.91 31.51 -17.98
N VAL A 383 12.07 30.33 -17.42
CA VAL A 383 13.24 29.46 -17.63
C VAL A 383 12.91 28.49 -18.76
N HIS A 384 13.68 28.54 -19.84
CA HIS A 384 13.50 27.72 -21.03
C HIS A 384 14.44 26.51 -20.95
N PHE A 385 13.89 25.36 -20.62
CA PHE A 385 14.56 24.07 -20.79
C PHE A 385 14.17 23.47 -22.14
N THR A 386 14.94 22.50 -22.62
CA THR A 386 14.53 21.73 -23.80
C THR A 386 13.17 21.09 -23.56
N ASP A 387 12.24 21.34 -24.48
CA ASP A 387 10.83 20.92 -24.47
C ASP A 387 9.95 21.46 -23.33
N ALA A 388 10.43 22.38 -22.48
CA ALA A 388 9.66 22.91 -21.35
C ALA A 388 9.98 24.38 -21.01
N ASP A 389 8.94 25.21 -20.98
CA ASP A 389 9.00 26.61 -20.54
C ASP A 389 8.40 26.78 -19.13
N ILE A 390 9.24 26.98 -18.13
CA ILE A 390 8.82 27.12 -16.73
C ILE A 390 8.72 28.61 -16.37
N LYS A 391 7.49 29.10 -16.22
CA LYS A 391 7.22 30.45 -15.70
C LYS A 391 7.44 30.50 -14.20
N LEU A 392 8.23 31.46 -13.72
CA LEU A 392 8.56 31.66 -12.31
C LEU A 392 7.71 32.79 -11.73
N ASP A 393 7.15 32.55 -10.54
CA ASP A 393 6.56 33.61 -9.73
C ASP A 393 7.65 34.44 -9.06
N ALA A 394 7.31 35.66 -8.63
CA ALA A 394 8.26 36.55 -7.95
C ALA A 394 8.97 35.87 -6.76
N GLY A 395 8.27 35.04 -5.99
CA GLY A 395 8.84 34.29 -4.87
C GLY A 395 9.84 33.19 -5.26
N ASN A 396 9.91 32.81 -6.54
CA ASN A 396 10.88 31.82 -7.03
C ASN A 396 12.23 32.44 -7.40
N TYR A 397 12.29 33.77 -7.61
CA TYR A 397 13.53 34.47 -7.94
C TYR A 397 13.84 35.67 -7.03
N PHE A 398 12.94 36.07 -6.15
CA PHE A 398 13.19 37.02 -5.05
C PHE A 398 12.86 36.39 -3.69
N VAL A 399 13.77 36.54 -2.73
CA VAL A 399 13.58 36.07 -1.35
C VAL A 399 13.59 37.21 -0.34
N PRO A 400 12.74 37.18 0.70
CA PRO A 400 12.80 38.16 1.78
C PRO A 400 14.02 37.90 2.67
N VAL A 401 14.78 38.95 2.95
CA VAL A 401 16.02 38.85 3.76
C VAL A 401 15.92 39.55 5.11
N GLY A 402 14.72 40.00 5.49
CA GLY A 402 14.46 40.76 6.71
C GLY A 402 14.63 42.27 6.52
N GLY A 403 14.17 43.05 7.50
CA GLY A 403 14.25 44.52 7.44
C GLY A 403 13.45 45.18 6.33
N GLY A 404 12.44 44.48 5.77
CA GLY A 404 11.66 44.97 4.63
C GLY A 404 12.45 44.99 3.31
N VAL A 405 13.42 44.09 3.15
CA VAL A 405 14.23 43.97 1.92
C VAL A 405 14.00 42.60 1.27
N ILE A 406 13.97 42.58 -0.05
CA ILE A 406 13.97 41.38 -0.88
C ILE A 406 15.20 41.36 -1.78
N CYS A 407 15.75 40.17 -2.05
CA CYS A 407 16.96 40.00 -2.85
C CYS A 407 16.82 38.92 -3.91
N LEU A 408 17.47 39.12 -5.05
CA LEU A 408 17.51 38.18 -6.17
C LEU A 408 18.16 36.87 -5.71
N SER A 409 17.51 35.75 -5.97
CA SER A 409 17.93 34.41 -5.54
C SER A 409 18.87 33.71 -6.55
N PHE A 410 19.20 34.40 -7.65
CA PHE A 410 20.15 33.96 -8.67
C PHE A 410 21.56 34.49 -8.35
N PHE A 411 22.55 33.65 -8.57
CA PHE A 411 23.95 33.91 -8.27
C PHE A 411 24.82 33.62 -9.50
N PRO A 412 25.88 34.40 -9.74
CA PRO A 412 26.81 34.11 -10.83
C PRO A 412 27.79 32.98 -10.48
N SER A 413 28.14 32.18 -11.47
CA SER A 413 29.21 31.19 -11.42
C SER A 413 30.08 31.29 -12.68
N LYS A 414 31.40 31.42 -12.49
CA LYS A 414 32.37 31.54 -13.58
C LYS A 414 32.64 30.25 -14.35
N THR A 415 32.41 29.10 -13.71
CA THR A 415 32.73 27.78 -14.26
C THR A 415 31.62 26.79 -13.92
N PRO A 416 31.40 25.76 -14.76
CA PRO A 416 30.46 24.69 -14.45
C PRO A 416 30.92 23.86 -13.23
N PRO A 417 30.01 23.14 -12.56
CA PRO A 417 28.61 22.98 -12.94
C PRO A 417 27.74 24.16 -12.46
N TYR A 418 26.68 24.42 -13.22
CA TYR A 418 25.61 25.35 -12.88
C TYR A 418 24.50 24.61 -12.13
N LEU A 419 23.79 25.30 -11.22
CA LEU A 419 22.80 24.66 -10.33
C LEU A 419 21.45 25.36 -10.42
N TYR A 420 20.37 24.59 -10.57
CA TYR A 420 19.00 25.05 -10.42
C TYR A 420 18.53 24.74 -9.00
N GLY A 421 18.51 25.77 -8.15
CA GLY A 421 18.30 25.65 -6.71
C GLY A 421 16.84 25.48 -6.31
N ASN A 422 16.60 25.21 -5.04
CA ASN A 422 15.31 24.82 -4.51
C ASN A 422 14.30 25.99 -4.42
N VAL A 423 14.75 27.24 -4.27
CA VAL A 423 13.86 28.43 -4.26
C VAL A 423 13.14 28.57 -5.61
N ALA A 424 13.84 28.30 -6.70
CA ALA A 424 13.26 28.31 -8.04
C ALA A 424 12.24 27.16 -8.25
N GLN A 425 12.27 26.13 -7.39
CA GLN A 425 11.41 24.94 -7.45
C GLN A 425 10.24 25.00 -6.44
N ILE A 426 10.14 26.04 -5.60
CA ILE A 426 9.05 26.19 -4.65
C ILE A 426 7.70 26.34 -5.37
N ASN A 427 6.64 25.73 -4.82
CA ASN A 427 5.28 25.68 -5.37
C ASN A 427 5.18 24.97 -6.73
N PHE A 428 6.23 24.28 -7.14
CA PHE A 428 6.19 23.35 -8.25
C PHE A 428 6.14 21.93 -7.72
N LEU A 429 5.34 21.11 -8.38
CA LEU A 429 5.37 19.67 -8.21
C LEU A 429 6.34 19.10 -9.25
N VAL A 430 7.47 18.53 -8.79
CA VAL A 430 8.58 18.08 -9.64
C VAL A 430 8.65 16.54 -9.64
N GLU A 431 8.33 15.89 -10.76
CA GLU A 431 8.47 14.43 -10.95
C GLU A 431 9.83 14.09 -11.52
N TYR A 432 10.44 13.01 -11.04
CA TYR A 432 11.55 12.33 -11.66
C TYR A 432 11.03 10.96 -12.15
N ALA A 433 10.92 10.80 -13.46
CA ALA A 433 10.55 9.54 -14.09
C ALA A 433 11.78 8.84 -14.65
N LEU A 434 12.41 7.97 -13.84
CA LEU A 434 13.64 7.27 -14.18
C LEU A 434 13.33 5.94 -14.88
N THR A 435 14.08 5.58 -15.92
CA THR A 435 14.00 4.28 -16.59
C THR A 435 14.80 3.22 -15.82
N GLU A 436 14.43 1.94 -15.96
CA GLU A 436 15.18 0.85 -15.33
C GLU A 436 16.62 0.79 -15.89
N ASN A 437 17.63 0.83 -15.02
CA ASN A 437 18.99 0.38 -15.36
C ASN A 437 18.97 -1.15 -15.59
N LYS A 438 18.41 -1.61 -16.71
CA LYS A 438 18.70 -2.95 -17.21
C LYS A 438 20.11 -2.93 -17.75
N MET A 439 20.92 -3.92 -17.35
CA MET A 439 22.24 -4.17 -17.90
C MET A 439 22.21 -4.00 -19.42
N ALA A 440 22.83 -2.93 -19.93
CA ALA A 440 23.09 -2.81 -21.35
C ALA A 440 24.15 -3.87 -21.70
N GLU A 441 23.73 -4.97 -22.32
CA GLU A 441 24.63 -5.71 -23.20
C GLU A 441 25.07 -4.75 -24.33
N PRO A 442 26.35 -4.70 -24.69
CA PRO A 442 26.85 -3.75 -25.66
C PRO A 442 26.56 -4.26 -27.06
N SER A 443 25.32 -4.11 -27.53
CA SER A 443 25.03 -4.09 -28.98
C SER A 443 23.59 -3.69 -29.26
N VAL A 444 23.45 -2.80 -30.24
CA VAL A 444 22.24 -2.39 -30.95
C VAL A 444 21.55 -1.15 -30.37
N SER A 445 21.57 -0.10 -31.19
CA SER A 445 20.82 1.14 -31.09
C SER A 445 19.31 0.86 -31.09
N GLU A 446 18.69 0.89 -29.91
CA GLU A 446 17.24 1.03 -29.75
C GLU A 446 16.96 2.40 -29.10
N GLU A 447 15.93 3.08 -29.58
CA GLU A 447 15.45 4.38 -29.09
C GLU A 447 15.39 4.38 -27.55
N SER A 448 16.22 5.21 -26.93
CA SER A 448 16.27 5.35 -25.48
C SER A 448 14.94 5.90 -24.98
N GLU A 449 14.19 5.11 -24.20
CA GLU A 449 13.07 5.59 -23.39
C GLU A 449 13.52 6.83 -22.61
N SER A 450 12.94 8.00 -22.92
CA SER A 450 13.38 9.29 -22.39
C SER A 450 13.09 9.38 -20.89
N ILE A 451 14.14 9.52 -20.08
CA ILE A 451 14.02 9.94 -18.68
C ILE A 451 13.56 11.40 -18.69
N SER A 452 12.52 11.75 -17.93
CA SER A 452 11.98 13.13 -17.92
C SER A 452 11.77 13.67 -16.52
N VAL A 453 12.05 14.97 -16.35
CA VAL A 453 11.51 15.76 -15.24
C VAL A 453 10.20 16.39 -15.69
N MET A 454 9.13 16.14 -14.94
CA MET A 454 7.84 16.77 -15.19
C MET A 454 7.54 17.84 -14.14
N VAL A 455 7.03 18.99 -14.59
CA VAL A 455 6.72 20.13 -13.72
C VAL A 455 5.29 20.61 -13.97
N VAL A 456 4.54 20.82 -12.88
CA VAL A 456 3.22 21.46 -12.90
C VAL A 456 3.27 22.69 -12.01
N SER A 457 2.85 23.83 -12.56
CA SER A 457 2.64 25.07 -11.81
C SER A 457 1.31 25.00 -11.05
N GLU A 458 1.33 25.18 -9.73
CA GLU A 458 0.10 25.40 -8.96
C GLU A 458 -0.31 26.88 -9.08
N ASN A 459 -1.31 27.19 -9.91
CA ASN A 459 -1.90 28.53 -10.01
C ASN A 459 -2.35 29.02 -8.62
N THR A 460 -1.53 29.82 -7.95
CA THR A 460 -1.85 30.42 -6.66
C THR A 460 -1.48 31.90 -6.68
N GLU A 461 -2.47 32.77 -6.46
CA GLU A 461 -2.24 34.22 -6.38
C GLU A 461 -1.16 34.54 -5.34
N SER A 462 -0.13 35.26 -5.78
CA SER A 462 1.04 35.65 -5.00
C SER A 462 0.64 36.51 -3.82
N ALA A 463 1.10 36.16 -2.61
CA ALA A 463 1.23 37.11 -1.52
C ALA A 463 2.67 37.03 -1.03
N LEU A 464 3.49 38.03 -1.41
CA LEU A 464 4.73 38.34 -0.68
C LEU A 464 4.45 38.96 0.72
N GLY A 465 3.17 39.08 1.09
CA GLY A 465 2.71 39.65 2.36
C GLY A 465 2.43 38.60 3.44
N THR A 466 2.81 38.94 4.67
CA THR A 466 2.57 38.22 5.93
C THR A 466 1.09 37.93 6.17
N THR A 467 0.56 36.80 5.70
CA THR A 467 -0.67 36.21 6.24
C THR A 467 -0.54 34.70 6.38
N ASN A 468 -0.60 34.25 7.64
CA ASN A 468 -0.65 32.85 8.07
C ASN A 468 -1.95 32.18 7.61
N SER A 469 -2.04 31.82 6.33
CA SER A 469 -2.92 30.73 5.88
C SER A 469 -2.04 29.66 5.28
N GLY A 470 -1.86 28.54 6.00
CA GLY A 470 -1.12 27.38 5.52
C GLY A 470 -1.80 26.83 4.28
N LYS A 471 -1.26 27.16 3.11
CA LYS A 471 -1.69 26.58 1.83
C LYS A 471 -0.83 25.34 1.60
N GLU A 472 -1.48 24.18 1.67
CA GLU A 472 -0.90 22.86 1.44
C GLU A 472 -0.73 22.66 -0.08
N CYS A 473 0.37 22.04 -0.56
CA CYS A 473 0.49 21.64 -1.98
C CYS A 473 -0.77 20.86 -2.38
N ALA A 474 -1.60 21.46 -3.22
CA ALA A 474 -2.88 20.92 -3.61
C ALA A 474 -2.65 19.98 -4.79
N TYR A 475 -2.26 18.74 -4.47
CA TYR A 475 -2.08 17.69 -5.48
C TYR A 475 -3.23 17.71 -6.48
N PRO A 476 -2.96 17.77 -7.80
CA PRO A 476 -4.00 17.50 -8.77
C PRO A 476 -4.57 16.13 -8.40
N LYS A 477 -5.82 16.12 -7.94
CA LYS A 477 -6.52 14.88 -7.64
C LYS A 477 -6.46 14.07 -8.93
N LYS A 478 -5.61 13.04 -8.94
CA LYS A 478 -5.54 12.07 -10.03
C LYS A 478 -6.98 11.76 -10.38
N LYS A 479 -7.39 12.01 -11.64
CA LYS A 479 -8.60 11.37 -12.17
C LYS A 479 -8.28 9.90 -12.09
N THR A 480 -8.66 9.28 -10.98
CA THR A 480 -8.28 7.93 -10.61
C THR A 480 -8.60 7.06 -11.79
N THR A 481 -7.58 6.36 -12.27
CA THR A 481 -7.68 5.19 -13.13
C THR A 481 -8.75 4.27 -12.54
N TRP A 482 -9.99 4.42 -13.01
CA TRP A 482 -11.14 3.51 -12.95
C TRP A 482 -11.54 2.84 -11.62
N CYS A 483 -10.78 2.96 -10.52
CA CYS A 483 -10.91 2.11 -9.32
C CYS A 483 -10.67 2.91 -8.03
N SER A 484 -11.61 3.82 -7.70
CA SER A 484 -11.70 4.41 -6.35
C SER A 484 -11.93 3.32 -5.29
N PRO A 485 -11.50 3.49 -4.02
CA PRO A 485 -11.80 2.54 -2.93
C PRO A 485 -13.29 2.21 -2.81
N LYS A 486 -14.17 3.16 -3.13
CA LYS A 486 -15.63 2.95 -3.18
C LYS A 486 -16.05 1.99 -4.30
N VAL A 487 -15.43 2.12 -5.48
CA VAL A 487 -15.66 1.23 -6.63
C VAL A 487 -15.16 -0.17 -6.31
N LEU A 488 -13.99 -0.28 -5.67
CA LEU A 488 -13.45 -1.58 -5.28
C LEU A 488 -14.30 -2.28 -4.21
N LEU A 489 -14.78 -1.55 -3.20
CA LEU A 489 -15.72 -2.09 -2.22
C LEU A 489 -17.01 -2.58 -2.90
N LEU A 490 -17.55 -1.80 -3.84
CA LEU A 490 -18.73 -2.19 -4.61
C LEU A 490 -18.47 -3.46 -5.44
N ILE A 491 -17.30 -3.55 -6.08
CA ILE A 491 -16.85 -4.74 -6.81
C ILE A 491 -16.76 -5.97 -5.89
N PHE A 492 -16.20 -5.82 -4.69
CA PHE A 492 -16.14 -6.91 -3.70
C PHE A 492 -17.53 -7.30 -3.20
N CYS A 493 -18.44 -6.36 -2.95
CA CYS A 493 -19.83 -6.66 -2.60
C CYS A 493 -20.54 -7.43 -3.73
N LEU A 494 -20.41 -6.99 -4.98
CA LEU A 494 -21.01 -7.67 -6.14
C LEU A 494 -20.47 -9.09 -6.31
N MET A 495 -19.15 -9.27 -6.18
CA MET A 495 -18.54 -10.60 -6.26
C MET A 495 -18.98 -11.50 -5.11
N ASN A 496 -19.08 -10.96 -3.88
CA ASN A 496 -19.58 -11.70 -2.74
C ASN A 496 -21.03 -12.15 -2.98
N LEU A 497 -21.88 -11.26 -3.47
CA LEU A 497 -23.26 -11.58 -3.87
C LEU A 497 -23.31 -12.72 -4.90
N LEU A 498 -22.48 -12.67 -5.95
CA LEU A 498 -22.44 -13.71 -6.98
C LEU A 498 -22.00 -15.07 -6.43
N ASN A 499 -21.00 -15.11 -5.54
CA ASN A 499 -20.60 -16.36 -4.86
C ASN A 499 -21.77 -16.93 -4.04
N TYR A 500 -22.51 -16.09 -3.32
CA TYR A 500 -23.67 -16.53 -2.55
C TYR A 500 -24.84 -17.00 -3.43
N VAL A 501 -25.04 -16.40 -4.60
CA VAL A 501 -26.01 -16.86 -5.60
C VAL A 501 -25.60 -18.23 -6.17
N ASP A 502 -24.34 -18.44 -6.57
CA ASP A 502 -23.89 -19.75 -7.09
C ASP A 502 -24.10 -20.87 -6.06
N ARG A 503 -23.83 -20.61 -4.77
CA ARG A 503 -24.14 -21.55 -3.68
C ARG A 503 -25.64 -21.88 -3.61
N GLY A 504 -26.51 -20.91 -3.87
CA GLY A 504 -27.97 -21.08 -3.86
C GLY A 504 -28.52 -21.87 -5.06
N VAL A 505 -27.94 -21.70 -6.26
CA VAL A 505 -28.44 -22.33 -7.50
C VAL A 505 -28.44 -23.86 -7.43
N ILE A 506 -27.37 -24.48 -6.91
CA ILE A 506 -27.35 -25.95 -6.76
C ILE A 506 -28.30 -26.43 -5.65
N ALA A 507 -28.39 -25.69 -4.55
CA ALA A 507 -29.32 -26.03 -3.49
C ALA A 507 -30.78 -26.01 -3.98
N SER A 508 -31.19 -24.98 -4.74
CA SER A 508 -32.55 -24.86 -5.27
C SER A 508 -32.88 -25.94 -6.33
N THR A 509 -31.93 -26.23 -7.22
CA THR A 509 -32.13 -27.25 -8.29
C THR A 509 -32.14 -28.70 -7.77
N GLY A 510 -31.53 -28.96 -6.62
CA GLY A 510 -31.59 -30.24 -5.90
C GLY A 510 -32.91 -30.43 -5.15
N VAL A 511 -33.30 -29.46 -4.32
CA VAL A 511 -34.49 -29.55 -3.46
C VAL A 511 -35.80 -29.66 -4.26
N ASN A 512 -35.88 -29.01 -5.43
CA ASN A 512 -37.04 -29.10 -6.32
C ASN A 512 -36.93 -30.23 -7.37
N GLY A 513 -35.89 -31.06 -7.29
CA GLY A 513 -35.65 -32.15 -8.21
C GLY A 513 -36.48 -33.40 -7.90
N THR A 514 -36.77 -34.20 -8.92
CA THR A 514 -37.37 -35.53 -8.77
C THR A 514 -36.70 -36.52 -9.74
N PRO A 515 -36.40 -37.77 -9.33
CA PRO A 515 -35.83 -38.78 -10.22
C PRO A 515 -36.87 -39.27 -11.24
N LYS A 516 -36.38 -39.89 -12.32
CA LYS A 516 -37.25 -40.53 -13.33
C LYS A 516 -37.86 -41.80 -12.74
N VAL A 517 -39.19 -41.88 -12.70
CA VAL A 517 -39.91 -43.06 -12.18
C VAL A 517 -40.65 -43.74 -13.32
N CYS A 518 -40.39 -45.03 -13.54
CA CYS A 518 -41.08 -45.84 -14.54
C CYS A 518 -41.98 -46.88 -13.86
N ASN A 519 -43.22 -47.03 -14.33
CA ASN A 519 -44.13 -48.06 -13.85
C ASN A 519 -43.79 -49.44 -14.47
N ALA A 520 -44.36 -50.52 -13.92
CA ALA A 520 -44.13 -51.90 -14.37
C ALA A 520 -44.57 -52.17 -15.82
N SER A 521 -45.39 -51.29 -16.40
CA SER A 521 -45.83 -51.30 -17.80
C SER A 521 -44.92 -50.53 -18.76
N GLY A 522 -43.85 -49.89 -18.27
CA GLY A 522 -42.84 -49.20 -19.09
C GLY A 522 -43.09 -47.71 -19.37
N GLU A 523 -44.12 -47.10 -18.80
CA GLU A 523 -44.33 -45.64 -18.87
C GLU A 523 -43.52 -44.94 -17.79
N CYS A 524 -42.76 -43.91 -18.19
CA CYS A 524 -41.87 -43.18 -17.31
C CYS A 524 -42.29 -41.72 -17.16
N ILE A 525 -42.39 -41.24 -15.91
CA ILE A 525 -42.50 -39.81 -15.58
C ILE A 525 -41.10 -39.19 -15.71
N ALA A 526 -40.98 -38.14 -16.51
CA ALA A 526 -39.73 -37.39 -16.64
C ALA A 526 -39.35 -36.76 -15.29
N GLY A 527 -38.12 -37.02 -14.85
CA GLY A 527 -37.58 -36.40 -13.64
C GLY A 527 -37.39 -34.88 -13.82
N LYS A 528 -37.44 -34.13 -12.72
CA LYS A 528 -37.23 -32.67 -12.67
C LYS A 528 -35.91 -32.33 -11.98
N GLY A 529 -35.39 -31.13 -12.23
CA GLY A 529 -34.17 -30.63 -11.59
C GLY A 529 -32.91 -31.48 -11.87
N ILE A 530 -31.89 -31.32 -11.02
CA ILE A 530 -30.61 -32.04 -11.18
C ILE A 530 -30.77 -33.54 -10.90
N GLN A 531 -31.68 -33.91 -10.00
CA GLN A 531 -32.02 -35.31 -9.73
C GLN A 531 -32.58 -36.03 -10.96
N GLY A 532 -33.46 -35.38 -11.72
CA GLY A 532 -34.03 -35.96 -12.94
C GLY A 532 -33.03 -36.04 -14.10
N ALA A 533 -32.16 -35.05 -14.24
CA ALA A 533 -31.18 -34.98 -15.32
C ALA A 533 -30.08 -36.06 -15.20
N PHE A 534 -29.63 -36.36 -13.97
CA PHE A 534 -28.55 -37.32 -13.71
C PHE A 534 -29.04 -38.62 -13.04
N ASN A 535 -30.36 -38.76 -12.85
CA ASN A 535 -30.99 -39.86 -12.13
C ASN A 535 -30.37 -40.10 -10.73
N LEU A 536 -30.20 -39.01 -9.97
CA LEU A 536 -29.50 -39.03 -8.68
C LEU A 536 -30.39 -39.56 -7.56
N THR A 537 -29.76 -40.25 -6.62
CA THR A 537 -30.35 -40.52 -5.30
C THR A 537 -30.32 -39.25 -4.44
N ASN A 538 -31.22 -39.15 -3.44
CA ASN A 538 -31.22 -38.05 -2.47
C ASN A 538 -29.86 -37.88 -1.75
N PHE A 539 -29.13 -38.98 -1.54
CA PHE A 539 -27.77 -38.95 -0.97
C PHE A 539 -26.77 -38.27 -1.91
N GLN A 540 -26.81 -38.61 -3.21
CA GLN A 540 -25.94 -38.01 -4.23
C GLN A 540 -26.24 -36.53 -4.45
N ASP A 541 -27.51 -36.15 -4.40
CA ASP A 541 -27.95 -34.76 -4.49
C ASP A 541 -27.48 -33.92 -3.29
N GLY A 542 -27.65 -34.43 -2.07
CA GLY A 542 -27.12 -33.78 -0.85
C GLY A 542 -25.58 -33.73 -0.81
N ALA A 543 -24.89 -34.73 -1.36
CA ALA A 543 -23.44 -34.74 -1.49
C ALA A 543 -22.93 -33.63 -2.44
N LEU A 544 -23.73 -33.22 -3.43
CA LEU A 544 -23.35 -32.18 -4.37
C LEU A 544 -23.34 -30.78 -3.73
N SER A 545 -24.32 -30.51 -2.85
CA SER A 545 -24.38 -29.26 -2.08
C SER A 545 -23.20 -29.11 -1.11
N THR A 546 -22.66 -30.22 -0.58
CA THR A 546 -21.51 -30.22 0.34
C THR A 546 -20.16 -30.35 -0.36
N ALA A 547 -20.12 -30.72 -1.65
CA ALA A 547 -18.88 -30.92 -2.40
C ALA A 547 -18.02 -29.63 -2.49
N PHE A 548 -18.64 -28.45 -2.62
CA PHE A 548 -17.87 -27.20 -2.67
C PHE A 548 -17.15 -26.89 -1.34
N MET A 549 -17.74 -27.30 -0.21
CA MET A 549 -17.14 -27.12 1.11
C MET A 549 -15.78 -27.82 1.22
N VAL A 550 -15.63 -28.99 0.60
CA VAL A 550 -14.36 -29.73 0.60
C VAL A 550 -13.24 -28.90 -0.03
N GLY A 551 -13.51 -28.29 -1.19
CA GLY A 551 -12.55 -27.40 -1.85
C GLY A 551 -12.23 -26.15 -1.04
N LEU A 552 -13.27 -25.53 -0.47
CA LEU A 552 -13.16 -24.32 0.34
C LEU A 552 -12.31 -24.54 1.61
N LEU A 553 -12.57 -25.62 2.35
CA LEU A 553 -11.86 -25.93 3.59
C LEU A 553 -10.38 -26.25 3.35
N VAL A 554 -10.04 -26.92 2.25
CA VAL A 554 -8.66 -27.26 1.91
C VAL A 554 -7.90 -26.06 1.35
N ALA A 555 -8.52 -25.25 0.49
CA ALA A 555 -7.84 -24.17 -0.22
C ALA A 555 -7.71 -22.89 0.61
N SER A 556 -8.62 -22.60 1.55
CA SER A 556 -8.61 -21.34 2.31
C SER A 556 -7.30 -21.11 3.07
N PRO A 557 -6.78 -22.09 3.86
CA PRO A 557 -5.49 -21.92 4.52
C PRO A 557 -4.32 -21.78 3.55
N ILE A 558 -4.41 -22.42 2.37
CA ILE A 558 -3.35 -22.38 1.34
C ILE A 558 -3.25 -20.99 0.72
N PHE A 559 -4.37 -20.41 0.27
CA PHE A 559 -4.40 -19.06 -0.30
C PHE A 559 -4.00 -17.99 0.72
N ALA A 560 -4.49 -18.11 1.96
CA ALA A 560 -4.11 -17.23 3.05
C ALA A 560 -2.60 -17.27 3.33
N SER A 561 -2.01 -18.47 3.36
CA SER A 561 -0.58 -18.65 3.58
C SER A 561 0.26 -18.12 2.41
N PHE A 562 -0.23 -18.20 1.18
CA PHE A 562 0.43 -17.58 0.03
C PHE A 562 0.37 -16.06 0.07
N ALA A 563 -0.73 -15.45 0.52
CA ALA A 563 -0.84 -13.99 0.62
C ALA A 563 0.18 -13.38 1.59
N LYS A 564 0.65 -14.15 2.58
CA LYS A 564 1.72 -13.74 3.51
C LYS A 564 3.08 -13.60 2.82
N ASN A 565 3.40 -14.47 1.86
CA ASN A 565 4.73 -14.54 1.24
C ASN A 565 4.82 -13.80 -0.11
N TYR A 566 3.67 -13.60 -0.76
CA TYR A 566 3.57 -12.91 -2.03
C TYR A 566 2.80 -11.61 -1.78
N ASN A 567 3.48 -10.46 -1.86
CA ASN A 567 2.93 -9.10 -1.65
C ASN A 567 1.84 -8.67 -2.68
N LYS A 568 1.01 -9.59 -3.18
CA LYS A 568 0.05 -9.38 -4.27
C LYS A 568 -1.29 -10.10 -4.01
N PRO A 569 -2.08 -9.70 -2.99
CA PRO A 569 -3.36 -10.34 -2.65
C PRO A 569 -4.37 -10.31 -3.82
N PHE A 570 -4.40 -9.24 -4.61
CA PHE A 570 -5.26 -9.15 -5.80
C PHE A 570 -4.97 -10.20 -6.85
N ARG A 571 -3.70 -10.55 -7.07
CA ARG A 571 -3.32 -11.60 -8.02
C ARG A 571 -3.84 -12.96 -7.56
N LEU A 572 -3.78 -13.23 -6.26
CA LEU A 572 -4.31 -14.47 -5.68
C LEU A 572 -5.84 -14.52 -5.77
N ILE A 573 -6.53 -13.39 -5.49
CA ILE A 573 -7.98 -13.27 -5.70
C ILE A 573 -8.33 -13.50 -7.18
N GLY A 574 -7.63 -12.86 -8.12
CA GLY A 574 -7.87 -13.02 -9.56
C GLY A 574 -7.65 -14.45 -10.04
N VAL A 575 -6.61 -15.13 -9.55
CA VAL A 575 -6.37 -16.55 -9.85
C VAL A 575 -7.50 -17.43 -9.32
N GLY A 576 -7.96 -17.23 -8.08
CA GLY A 576 -9.07 -18.02 -7.55
C GLY A 576 -10.40 -17.72 -8.23
N LEU A 577 -10.69 -16.46 -8.58
CA LEU A 577 -11.90 -16.12 -9.35
C LEU A 577 -11.87 -16.69 -10.77
N LEU A 578 -10.69 -16.82 -11.39
CA LEU A 578 -10.51 -17.55 -12.65
C LEU A 578 -10.83 -19.04 -12.49
N ILE A 579 -10.30 -19.67 -11.45
CA ILE A 579 -10.62 -21.07 -11.12
C ILE A 579 -12.12 -21.23 -10.90
N TRP A 580 -12.74 -20.33 -10.13
CA TRP A 580 -14.17 -20.30 -9.87
C TRP A 580 -14.97 -20.18 -11.17
N THR A 581 -14.64 -19.23 -12.04
CA THR A 581 -15.35 -19.00 -13.32
C THR A 581 -15.30 -20.24 -14.22
N ILE A 582 -14.11 -20.82 -14.41
CA ILE A 582 -13.94 -22.04 -15.21
C ILE A 582 -14.71 -23.20 -14.58
N ALA A 583 -14.62 -23.37 -13.26
CA ALA A 583 -15.27 -24.47 -12.55
C ALA A 583 -16.80 -24.37 -12.59
N THR A 584 -17.37 -23.16 -12.44
CA THR A 584 -18.81 -22.91 -12.56
C THR A 584 -19.30 -23.19 -13.98
N ALA A 585 -18.56 -22.75 -15.01
CA ALA A 585 -18.87 -23.10 -16.40
C ALA A 585 -18.80 -24.61 -16.64
N CYS A 586 -17.79 -25.30 -16.08
CA CYS A 586 -17.67 -26.76 -16.16
C CYS A 586 -18.85 -27.50 -15.50
N CYS A 587 -19.40 -26.96 -14.39
CA CYS A 587 -20.61 -27.52 -13.79
C CYS A 587 -21.82 -27.48 -14.72
N GLY A 588 -21.90 -26.47 -15.60
CA GLY A 588 -23.01 -26.31 -16.55
C GLY A 588 -22.94 -27.21 -17.78
N VAL A 589 -21.75 -27.69 -18.16
CA VAL A 589 -21.54 -28.48 -19.41
C VAL A 589 -21.27 -29.96 -19.17
N THR A 590 -21.09 -30.39 -17.92
CA THR A 590 -20.74 -31.77 -17.59
C THR A 590 -21.98 -32.67 -17.56
N SER A 591 -21.86 -33.87 -18.12
CA SER A 591 -22.93 -34.88 -18.24
C SER A 591 -22.77 -36.09 -17.30
N ASN A 592 -21.78 -36.05 -16.39
CA ASN A 592 -21.52 -37.09 -15.40
C ASN A 592 -21.53 -36.50 -13.99
N PHE A 593 -22.21 -37.18 -13.06
CA PHE A 593 -22.28 -36.81 -11.65
C PHE A 593 -20.91 -36.54 -11.01
N TRP A 594 -19.95 -37.44 -11.18
CA TRP A 594 -18.61 -37.31 -10.58
C TRP A 594 -17.85 -36.11 -11.14
N ASN A 595 -18.08 -35.77 -12.41
CA ASN A 595 -17.47 -34.58 -13.01
C ASN A 595 -18.06 -33.30 -12.40
N ILE A 596 -19.36 -33.25 -12.11
CA ILE A 596 -19.98 -32.11 -11.42
C ILE A 596 -19.45 -31.99 -9.98
N VAL A 597 -19.32 -33.11 -9.26
CA VAL A 597 -18.74 -33.13 -7.91
C VAL A 597 -17.32 -32.53 -7.91
N VAL A 598 -16.46 -32.96 -8.84
CA VAL A 598 -15.10 -32.42 -8.97
C VAL A 598 -15.13 -30.93 -9.34
N CYS A 599 -15.99 -30.52 -10.28
CA CYS A 599 -16.12 -29.12 -10.63
C CYS A 599 -16.60 -28.27 -9.44
N ARG A 600 -17.51 -28.79 -8.61
CA ARG A 600 -17.97 -28.09 -7.40
C ARG A 600 -16.88 -27.99 -6.33
N MET A 601 -16.05 -29.01 -6.16
CA MET A 601 -14.86 -28.88 -5.32
C MET A 601 -13.94 -27.75 -5.85
N LEU A 602 -13.75 -27.64 -7.17
CA LEU A 602 -12.95 -26.56 -7.77
C LEU A 602 -13.60 -25.17 -7.61
N VAL A 603 -14.94 -25.06 -7.65
CA VAL A 603 -15.67 -23.84 -7.28
C VAL A 603 -15.28 -23.42 -5.86
N GLY A 604 -15.29 -24.35 -4.91
CA GLY A 604 -14.84 -24.11 -3.54
C GLY A 604 -13.39 -23.64 -3.44
N VAL A 605 -12.48 -24.18 -4.26
CA VAL A 605 -11.09 -23.71 -4.37
C VAL A 605 -11.03 -22.25 -4.83
N GLY A 606 -11.84 -21.89 -5.82
CA GLY A 606 -11.86 -20.52 -6.33
C GLY A 606 -12.45 -19.50 -5.35
N GLU A 607 -13.51 -19.86 -4.62
CA GLU A 607 -14.09 -18.99 -3.58
C GLU A 607 -13.18 -18.80 -2.37
N ALA A 608 -12.35 -19.81 -2.05
CA ALA A 608 -11.46 -19.78 -0.90
C ALA A 608 -10.50 -18.58 -0.92
N SER A 609 -9.97 -18.20 -2.08
CA SER A 609 -9.09 -17.03 -2.19
C SER A 609 -9.84 -15.73 -1.92
N PHE A 610 -11.08 -15.60 -2.39
CA PHE A 610 -11.85 -14.38 -2.21
C PHE A 610 -12.31 -14.22 -0.75
N MET A 611 -12.84 -15.30 -0.15
CA MET A 611 -13.32 -15.28 1.24
C MET A 611 -12.22 -14.99 2.26
N SER A 612 -11.01 -15.53 2.06
CA SER A 612 -9.89 -15.34 2.99
C SER A 612 -9.12 -14.04 2.79
N LEU A 613 -9.22 -13.38 1.63
CA LEU A 613 -8.40 -12.20 1.28
C LEU A 613 -9.18 -10.89 1.13
N ALA A 614 -10.48 -10.92 0.82
CA ALA A 614 -11.26 -9.70 0.60
C ALA A 614 -11.51 -8.93 1.90
N ALA A 615 -11.94 -9.59 2.98
CA ALA A 615 -12.21 -8.92 4.26
C ALA A 615 -10.96 -8.32 4.94
N PRO A 616 -9.79 -8.99 5.00
CA PRO A 616 -8.55 -8.37 5.47
C PRO A 616 -8.17 -7.17 4.61
N PHE A 617 -8.31 -7.27 3.29
CA PHE A 617 -8.01 -6.15 2.40
C PHE A 617 -8.93 -4.94 2.67
N ILE A 618 -10.24 -5.17 2.85
CA ILE A 618 -11.18 -4.10 3.21
C ILE A 618 -10.78 -3.47 4.53
N ASP A 619 -10.45 -4.28 5.54
CA ASP A 619 -10.05 -3.79 6.85
C ASP A 619 -8.76 -2.94 6.80
N ASP A 620 -7.78 -3.36 6.00
CA ASP A 620 -6.49 -2.67 5.84
C ASP A 620 -6.61 -1.32 5.11
N ASN A 621 -7.66 -1.13 4.29
CA ASN A 621 -7.81 0.04 3.40
C ASN A 621 -9.03 0.91 3.73
N ALA A 622 -9.93 0.48 4.61
CA ALA A 622 -11.11 1.25 4.98
C ALA A 622 -10.73 2.45 5.89
N PRO A 623 -11.42 3.60 5.76
CA PRO A 623 -11.22 4.73 6.66
C PRO A 623 -11.45 4.33 8.12
N VAL A 624 -10.57 4.78 9.03
CA VAL A 624 -10.62 4.42 10.46
C VAL A 624 -12.01 4.65 11.07
N ALA A 625 -12.69 5.73 10.69
CA ALA A 625 -14.01 6.10 11.21
C ALA A 625 -15.20 5.26 10.69
N ARG A 626 -15.01 4.44 9.64
CA ARG A 626 -16.08 3.65 9.00
C ARG A 626 -15.64 2.23 8.64
N LYS A 627 -14.63 1.72 9.34
CA LYS A 627 -13.99 0.45 9.02
C LYS A 627 -14.97 -0.72 9.13
N THR A 628 -15.71 -0.79 10.24
CA THR A 628 -16.64 -1.90 10.45
C THR A 628 -17.89 -1.76 9.60
N PHE A 629 -18.32 -0.55 9.27
CA PHE A 629 -19.36 -0.30 8.27
C PHE A 629 -18.99 -0.82 6.88
N CYS A 630 -17.72 -0.67 6.43
CA CYS A 630 -17.27 -1.24 5.16
C CYS A 630 -17.27 -2.77 5.17
N LEU A 631 -16.87 -3.39 6.29
CA LEU A 631 -17.02 -4.85 6.48
C LEU A 631 -18.50 -5.27 6.52
N GLY A 632 -19.37 -4.45 7.11
CA GLY A 632 -20.82 -4.65 7.13
C GLY A 632 -21.42 -4.65 5.73
N LEU A 633 -21.04 -3.69 4.87
CA LEU A 633 -21.44 -3.65 3.46
C LEU A 633 -20.97 -4.90 2.69
N PHE A 634 -19.80 -5.44 3.01
CA PHE A 634 -19.33 -6.68 2.41
C PHE A 634 -20.17 -7.90 2.85
N TYR A 635 -20.48 -8.01 4.14
CA TYR A 635 -21.18 -9.16 4.70
C TYR A 635 -22.71 -9.12 4.62
N MET A 636 -23.32 -7.97 4.31
CA MET A 636 -24.76 -7.89 4.10
C MET A 636 -25.25 -8.77 2.92
N CYS A 637 -24.33 -9.27 2.08
CA CYS A 637 -24.64 -10.15 0.96
C CYS A 637 -24.83 -11.63 1.36
N ILE A 638 -24.37 -12.05 2.54
CA ILE A 638 -24.50 -13.44 3.05
C ILE A 638 -25.95 -13.96 3.06
N PRO A 639 -26.93 -13.19 3.59
CA PRO A 639 -28.30 -13.68 3.81
C PRO A 639 -29.09 -13.89 2.51
N LEU A 640 -28.59 -13.44 1.35
CA LEU A 640 -29.26 -13.49 0.05
C LEU A 640 -29.26 -14.90 -0.60
N LYS A 641 -28.75 -15.93 0.08
CA LYS A 641 -28.77 -17.34 -0.36
C LYS A 641 -30.17 -17.91 -0.64
N GLY A 642 -31.23 -17.34 -0.08
CA GLY A 642 -32.58 -17.95 -0.04
C GLY A 642 -33.55 -17.61 -1.17
N PHE A 643 -33.15 -16.87 -2.20
CA PHE A 643 -34.06 -16.42 -3.26
C PHE A 643 -34.13 -17.44 -4.41
N GLU A 644 -34.84 -18.55 -4.24
CA GLU A 644 -35.49 -19.32 -5.32
C GLU A 644 -36.34 -20.48 -4.76
N SER A 645 -37.45 -20.14 -4.11
CA SER A 645 -38.59 -21.05 -3.96
C SER A 645 -39.89 -20.26 -4.13
N GLY A 646 -40.47 -20.35 -5.33
CA GLY A 646 -41.73 -19.70 -5.70
C GLY A 646 -41.57 -18.86 -6.96
N GLU A 647 -42.39 -19.12 -7.97
CA GLU A 647 -42.49 -18.38 -9.22
C GLU A 647 -42.50 -16.86 -9.00
N ALA A 648 -41.33 -16.22 -9.10
CA ALA A 648 -41.21 -14.77 -9.23
C ALA A 648 -39.95 -14.48 -10.05
N THR A 649 -40.15 -14.38 -11.36
CA THR A 649 -39.18 -13.82 -12.30
C THR A 649 -38.82 -12.40 -11.85
N LEU A 650 -37.67 -12.21 -11.19
CA LEU A 650 -37.09 -10.88 -11.00
C LEU A 650 -36.27 -10.53 -12.25
N THR A 651 -36.98 -10.08 -13.28
CA THR A 651 -36.48 -9.06 -14.20
C THR A 651 -36.30 -7.76 -13.42
N THR A 652 -35.19 -7.61 -12.69
CA THR A 652 -34.70 -6.28 -12.30
C THR A 652 -33.69 -5.83 -13.33
N SER A 653 -34.24 -5.23 -14.39
CA SER A 653 -33.56 -4.25 -15.21
C SER A 653 -33.04 -3.12 -14.33
N VAL A 654 -31.78 -3.18 -13.92
CA VAL A 654 -31.01 -1.97 -13.61
C VAL A 654 -30.63 -1.38 -14.96
N GLN A 655 -31.50 -0.54 -15.52
CA GLN A 655 -31.10 0.37 -16.58
C GLN A 655 -30.10 1.35 -15.98
N ILE A 656 -28.83 1.14 -16.27
CA ILE A 656 -27.87 2.24 -16.31
C ILE A 656 -28.12 2.91 -17.67
N GLU A 657 -28.71 4.09 -17.66
CA GLU A 657 -28.77 4.97 -18.84
C GLU A 657 -27.32 5.23 -19.30
N LEU A 658 -26.90 4.51 -20.32
CA LEU A 658 -25.73 4.82 -21.13
C LEU A 658 -26.14 5.94 -22.08
N HIS A 659 -25.68 7.15 -21.81
CA HIS A 659 -25.68 8.23 -22.80
C HIS A 659 -24.82 7.76 -23.98
N GLU A 660 -25.43 7.64 -25.16
CA GLU A 660 -24.84 7.11 -26.40
C GLU A 660 -23.47 7.74 -26.72
N VAL A 661 -22.44 6.91 -26.85
CA VAL A 661 -21.29 7.22 -27.70
C VAL A 661 -21.48 6.44 -29.00
N LYS A 662 -21.90 7.14 -30.05
CA LYS A 662 -21.93 6.63 -31.42
C LYS A 662 -20.51 6.26 -31.84
N ILE A 663 -20.26 4.98 -32.07
CA ILE A 663 -19.12 4.52 -32.86
C ILE A 663 -19.65 4.30 -34.27
N THR A 664 -19.25 5.17 -35.18
CA THR A 664 -19.49 5.04 -36.61
C THR A 664 -18.68 3.88 -37.15
N GLU A 665 -19.34 2.94 -37.80
CA GLU A 665 -18.72 1.82 -38.53
C GLU A 665 -17.87 2.35 -39.69
N VAL A 666 -16.65 1.81 -39.82
CA VAL A 666 -15.96 1.70 -41.11
C VAL A 666 -15.73 0.21 -41.35
N SER A 667 -16.53 -0.31 -42.28
CA SER A 667 -16.33 -1.59 -42.95
C SER A 667 -15.13 -1.48 -43.89
N GLU A 668 -14.23 -2.46 -43.88
CA GLU A 668 -13.90 -3.21 -45.11
C GLU A 668 -13.13 -4.52 -44.82
N GLN A 669 -13.84 -5.62 -45.08
CA GLN A 669 -13.43 -6.75 -45.92
C GLN A 669 -12.15 -7.55 -45.58
N GLY A 670 -12.38 -8.81 -45.17
CA GLY A 670 -11.85 -9.92 -45.97
C GLY A 670 -11.33 -11.16 -45.23
N LYS A 671 -12.21 -12.18 -45.18
CA LYS A 671 -11.97 -13.64 -45.15
C LYS A 671 -11.88 -14.36 -43.80
N ASP A 672 -13.05 -14.89 -43.42
CA ASP A 672 -13.23 -16.12 -42.65
C ASP A 672 -12.55 -17.33 -43.29
N VAL A 673 -11.96 -18.21 -42.47
CA VAL A 673 -12.16 -19.68 -42.58
C VAL A 673 -12.07 -20.30 -41.17
N VAL A 674 -13.19 -20.79 -40.66
CA VAL A 674 -13.28 -21.77 -39.57
C VAL A 674 -13.24 -23.17 -40.16
N TYR A 675 -12.41 -24.07 -39.62
CA TYR A 675 -12.67 -25.51 -39.68
C TYR A 675 -12.33 -26.20 -38.36
N VAL A 676 -13.36 -26.79 -37.75
CA VAL A 676 -13.26 -27.92 -36.83
C VAL A 676 -13.21 -29.20 -37.67
N SER A 677 -12.18 -30.02 -37.49
CA SER A 677 -12.26 -31.50 -37.51
C SER A 677 -10.86 -32.08 -37.41
N SER A 678 -10.66 -33.13 -36.61
CA SER A 678 -10.00 -34.32 -37.14
C SER A 678 -10.17 -35.51 -36.20
N GLY A 679 -10.82 -36.56 -36.71
CA GLY A 679 -10.61 -37.93 -36.27
C GLY A 679 -9.73 -38.66 -37.29
N GLY A 680 -8.85 -39.52 -36.79
CA GLY A 680 -8.32 -40.70 -37.52
C GLY A 680 -6.86 -40.66 -37.99
N GLY A 681 -5.98 -41.33 -37.23
CA GLY A 681 -5.08 -42.36 -37.78
C GLY A 681 -3.69 -42.00 -38.34
N LEU A 682 -2.66 -42.49 -37.62
CA LEU A 682 -1.27 -42.79 -38.03
C LEU A 682 -0.30 -41.64 -38.40
N SER A 683 0.68 -41.37 -37.53
CA SER A 683 2.02 -41.98 -37.62
C SER A 683 2.98 -41.34 -36.61
N ASN A 684 3.83 -42.18 -36.02
CA ASN A 684 4.83 -41.83 -35.02
C ASN A 684 5.81 -40.76 -35.54
N ASN A 685 5.89 -39.60 -34.87
CA ASN A 685 7.17 -39.02 -34.52
C ASN A 685 7.08 -37.99 -33.37
N LYS A 686 8.07 -38.11 -32.48
CA LYS A 686 8.31 -37.37 -31.23
C LYS A 686 7.84 -35.90 -31.22
N ILE A 687 6.77 -35.63 -30.46
CA ILE A 687 6.55 -34.32 -29.83
C ILE A 687 6.74 -34.50 -28.32
N SER A 688 7.84 -33.94 -27.84
CA SER A 688 8.21 -33.91 -26.43
C SER A 688 7.22 -33.05 -25.65
N ARG A 689 6.42 -33.68 -24.78
CA ARG A 689 5.62 -33.01 -23.74
C ARG A 689 6.53 -32.14 -22.87
N LYS A 690 6.37 -30.82 -22.92
CA LYS A 690 6.88 -29.89 -21.89
C LYS A 690 5.73 -29.12 -21.23
N THR A 691 4.95 -29.84 -20.43
CA THR A 691 4.24 -29.27 -19.28
C THR A 691 3.98 -30.40 -18.29
N CYS A 692 4.98 -30.66 -17.44
CA CYS A 692 4.78 -31.45 -16.24
C CYS A 692 5.71 -30.91 -15.16
N LEU A 693 5.17 -30.10 -14.26
CA LEU A 693 5.81 -29.77 -12.99
C LEU A 693 6.25 -31.08 -12.32
N SER A 694 7.55 -31.21 -12.08
CA SER A 694 8.15 -32.44 -11.54
C SER A 694 7.46 -32.85 -10.23
N LYS A 695 7.14 -34.15 -10.10
CA LYS A 695 6.62 -34.75 -8.86
C LYS A 695 7.47 -34.42 -7.62
N ARG A 696 8.78 -34.12 -7.79
CA ARG A 696 9.67 -33.67 -6.72
C ARG A 696 9.39 -32.24 -6.26
N THR A 697 9.01 -31.33 -7.17
CA THR A 697 8.67 -29.93 -6.87
C THR A 697 7.34 -29.84 -6.11
N ILE A 698 6.32 -30.59 -6.54
CA ILE A 698 5.01 -30.65 -5.86
C ILE A 698 5.17 -31.20 -4.43
N LYS A 699 6.00 -32.24 -4.24
CA LYS A 699 6.27 -32.84 -2.92
C LYS A 699 7.16 -31.98 -2.00
N ARG A 700 7.82 -30.96 -2.55
CA ARG A 700 8.64 -29.97 -1.83
C ARG A 700 7.78 -28.77 -1.41
N ILE A 701 6.94 -28.28 -2.32
CA ILE A 701 5.93 -27.25 -2.04
C ILE A 701 4.88 -27.75 -1.03
N SER A 702 4.40 -28.99 -1.15
CA SER A 702 3.40 -29.52 -0.21
C SER A 702 3.93 -29.68 1.22
N ARG A 703 5.20 -30.03 1.39
CA ARG A 703 5.84 -30.10 2.72
C ARG A 703 6.07 -28.70 3.28
N PHE A 704 6.62 -27.80 2.46
CA PHE A 704 6.88 -26.42 2.83
C PHE A 704 5.61 -25.67 3.26
N CYS A 705 4.51 -25.80 2.51
CA CYS A 705 3.22 -25.22 2.89
C CYS A 705 2.66 -25.87 4.17
N LYS A 706 2.78 -27.19 4.33
CA LYS A 706 2.24 -27.90 5.50
C LYS A 706 2.94 -27.49 6.81
N ASP A 707 4.27 -27.36 6.79
CA ASP A 707 5.05 -26.98 7.97
C ASP A 707 4.81 -25.51 8.35
N MET A 708 4.65 -24.64 7.34
CA MET A 708 4.38 -23.21 7.53
C MET A 708 2.95 -22.94 8.02
N ILE A 709 1.93 -23.54 7.39
CA ILE A 709 0.53 -23.42 7.82
C ILE A 709 0.37 -23.91 9.25
N TRP A 710 1.02 -25.03 9.61
CA TRP A 710 0.91 -25.58 10.95
C TRP A 710 1.57 -24.70 12.02
N LYS A 711 2.66 -24.00 11.69
CA LYS A 711 3.26 -23.01 12.57
C LYS A 711 2.30 -21.85 12.84
N ASP A 712 1.70 -21.29 11.80
CA ASP A 712 0.77 -20.15 11.93
C ASP A 712 -0.51 -20.55 12.67
N ILE A 713 -1.07 -21.74 12.42
CA ILE A 713 -2.22 -22.26 13.17
C ILE A 713 -1.89 -22.41 14.66
N LYS A 714 -0.70 -22.90 15.01
CA LYS A 714 -0.29 -22.98 16.42
C LYS A 714 -0.29 -21.60 17.07
N VAL A 715 0.26 -20.59 16.41
CA VAL A 715 0.26 -19.21 16.94
C VAL A 715 -1.18 -18.74 17.21
N LEU A 716 -2.11 -18.96 16.28
CA LEU A 716 -3.51 -18.62 16.46
C LEU A 716 -4.16 -19.36 17.65
N LEU A 717 -3.85 -20.64 17.84
CA LEU A 717 -4.38 -21.44 18.95
C LEU A 717 -3.84 -21.01 20.32
N PHE A 718 -2.69 -20.33 20.38
CA PHE A 718 -2.15 -19.74 21.61
C PHE A 718 -2.71 -18.33 21.90
N GLU A 719 -3.31 -17.66 20.92
CA GLU A 719 -3.93 -16.35 21.11
C GLU A 719 -5.32 -16.48 21.76
N LYS A 720 -5.37 -16.26 23.07
CA LYS A 720 -6.57 -16.45 23.91
C LYS A 720 -7.79 -15.67 23.40
N VAL A 721 -7.58 -14.42 22.99
CA VAL A 721 -8.63 -13.53 22.45
C VAL A 721 -9.23 -14.11 21.17
N TYR A 722 -8.38 -14.58 20.26
CA TYR A 722 -8.80 -15.20 19.00
C TYR A 722 -9.59 -16.49 19.26
N VAL A 723 -9.07 -17.38 20.11
CA VAL A 723 -9.71 -18.67 20.43
C VAL A 723 -11.10 -18.46 21.04
N VAL A 724 -11.25 -17.54 22.01
CA VAL A 724 -12.56 -17.24 22.62
C VAL A 724 -13.54 -16.67 21.59
N SER A 725 -13.07 -15.80 20.68
CA SER A 725 -13.89 -15.26 19.61
C SER A 725 -14.42 -16.37 18.69
N VAL A 726 -13.54 -17.27 18.24
CA VAL A 726 -13.88 -18.38 17.33
C VAL A 726 -14.79 -19.42 18.01
N LEU A 727 -14.55 -19.77 19.28
CA LEU A 727 -15.42 -20.72 20.01
C LEU A 727 -16.84 -20.19 20.16
N GLY A 728 -17.00 -18.91 20.50
CA GLY A 728 -18.33 -18.28 20.53
C GLY A 728 -18.97 -18.26 19.14
N TYR A 729 -18.18 -18.04 18.10
CA TYR A 729 -18.67 -18.04 16.72
C TYR A 729 -19.11 -19.42 16.24
N VAL A 730 -18.40 -20.50 16.63
CA VAL A 730 -18.80 -21.89 16.37
C VAL A 730 -20.15 -22.20 17.03
N ALA A 731 -20.33 -21.86 18.31
CA ALA A 731 -21.61 -22.08 19.00
C ALA A 731 -22.76 -21.26 18.38
N TYR A 732 -22.49 -20.01 18.00
CA TYR A 732 -23.44 -19.16 17.29
C TYR A 732 -23.85 -19.75 15.93
N THR A 733 -22.87 -20.15 15.11
CA THR A 733 -23.12 -20.70 13.76
C THR A 733 -23.74 -22.08 13.79
N PHE A 734 -23.50 -22.87 14.84
CA PHE A 734 -24.19 -24.14 15.07
C PHE A 734 -25.71 -23.95 15.06
N VAL A 735 -26.22 -22.96 15.81
CA VAL A 735 -27.66 -22.68 15.90
C VAL A 735 -28.21 -22.13 14.59
N ILE A 736 -27.54 -21.12 14.00
CA ILE A 736 -27.96 -20.52 12.74
C ILE A 736 -27.99 -21.54 11.60
N GLY A 737 -27.00 -22.44 11.55
CA GLY A 737 -26.96 -23.55 10.59
C GLY A 737 -28.16 -24.48 10.73
N ALA A 738 -28.47 -24.90 11.95
CA ALA A 738 -29.63 -25.77 12.20
C ALA A 738 -30.97 -25.06 11.93
N TYR A 739 -31.07 -23.76 12.21
CA TYR A 739 -32.25 -22.95 11.85
C TYR A 739 -32.44 -22.85 10.35
N SER A 740 -31.35 -22.66 9.59
CA SER A 740 -31.43 -22.54 8.14
C SER A 740 -32.00 -23.81 7.48
N TYR A 741 -31.80 -24.98 8.11
CA TYR A 741 -32.24 -26.26 7.57
C TYR A 741 -33.57 -26.74 8.17
N TRP A 742 -33.73 -26.71 9.50
CA TRP A 742 -34.91 -27.25 10.19
C TRP A 742 -35.97 -26.20 10.55
N GLY A 743 -35.64 -24.91 10.47
CA GLY A 743 -36.52 -23.80 10.82
C GLY A 743 -37.88 -23.86 10.13
N PRO A 744 -37.95 -24.00 8.79
CA PRO A 744 -39.21 -24.09 8.06
C PRO A 744 -40.07 -25.27 8.53
N LYS A 745 -39.47 -26.44 8.75
CA LYS A 745 -40.17 -27.65 9.20
C LYS A 745 -40.72 -27.50 10.61
N ALA A 746 -39.94 -26.92 11.53
CA ALA A 746 -40.41 -26.58 12.87
C ALA A 746 -41.54 -25.54 12.83
N GLY A 747 -41.45 -24.53 11.96
CA GLY A 747 -42.50 -23.53 11.78
C GLY A 747 -43.81 -24.12 11.24
N ALA A 748 -43.71 -25.03 10.28
CA ALA A 748 -44.84 -25.76 9.71
C ALA A 748 -45.57 -26.61 10.77
N ASP A 749 -44.80 -27.34 11.58
CA ASP A 749 -45.34 -28.25 12.59
C ASP A 749 -45.97 -27.49 13.78
N ILE A 750 -45.28 -26.47 14.29
CA ILE A 750 -45.70 -25.75 15.51
C ILE A 750 -46.83 -24.75 15.22
N TYR A 751 -46.82 -24.10 14.05
CA TYR A 751 -47.68 -22.95 13.74
C TYR A 751 -48.58 -23.16 12.51
N HIS A 752 -48.53 -24.32 11.86
CA HIS A 752 -49.33 -24.65 10.68
C HIS A 752 -49.20 -23.63 9.54
N MET A 753 -47.97 -23.15 9.32
CA MET A 753 -47.67 -22.19 8.26
C MET A 753 -47.88 -22.82 6.87
N THR A 754 -48.51 -22.07 5.96
CA THR A 754 -48.82 -22.52 4.59
C THR A 754 -47.59 -22.56 3.68
N ASN A 755 -46.64 -21.62 3.83
CA ASN A 755 -45.40 -21.55 3.02
C ASN A 755 -44.18 -21.19 3.89
N PRO A 756 -43.77 -22.09 4.80
CA PRO A 756 -42.77 -21.81 5.83
C PRO A 756 -41.39 -21.45 5.25
N ASP A 757 -40.95 -22.09 4.17
CA ASP A 757 -39.65 -21.85 3.54
C ASP A 757 -39.53 -20.41 3.03
N MET A 758 -40.58 -19.89 2.40
CA MET A 758 -40.65 -18.51 1.92
C MET A 758 -40.65 -17.50 3.08
N PHE A 759 -41.41 -17.75 4.15
CA PHE A 759 -41.44 -16.84 5.30
C PHE A 759 -40.07 -16.77 6.00
N PHE A 760 -39.44 -17.91 6.28
CA PHE A 760 -38.11 -17.93 6.89
C PHE A 760 -37.06 -17.31 5.96
N GLY A 761 -37.12 -17.58 4.66
CA GLY A 761 -36.21 -17.00 3.66
C GLY A 761 -36.29 -15.46 3.60
N VAL A 762 -37.49 -14.89 3.44
CA VAL A 762 -37.69 -13.43 3.36
C VAL A 762 -37.28 -12.74 4.67
N ILE A 763 -37.67 -13.30 5.81
CA ILE A 763 -37.29 -12.77 7.13
C ILE A 763 -35.77 -12.76 7.27
N THR A 764 -35.09 -13.84 6.92
CA THR A 764 -33.64 -13.93 7.03
C THR A 764 -32.91 -12.98 6.08
N VAL A 765 -33.40 -12.76 4.86
CA VAL A 765 -32.83 -11.75 3.96
C VAL A 765 -32.94 -10.35 4.56
N PHE A 766 -34.14 -9.98 5.02
CA PHE A 766 -34.41 -8.66 5.58
C PHE A 766 -33.61 -8.43 6.88
N CYS A 767 -33.77 -9.33 7.85
CA CYS A 767 -33.08 -9.24 9.14
C CYS A 767 -31.57 -9.34 8.98
N GLY A 768 -31.09 -10.17 8.06
CA GLY A 768 -29.67 -10.33 7.78
C GLY A 768 -29.04 -9.08 7.20
N THR A 769 -29.70 -8.43 6.24
CA THR A 769 -29.19 -7.20 5.62
C THR A 769 -29.23 -6.05 6.63
N CYS A 770 -30.39 -5.79 7.23
CA CYS A 770 -30.60 -4.68 8.16
C CYS A 770 -29.79 -4.86 9.45
N GLY A 771 -29.78 -6.07 10.02
CA GLY A 771 -29.06 -6.39 11.25
C GLY A 771 -27.55 -6.25 11.10
N THR A 772 -26.98 -6.79 10.01
CA THR A 772 -25.53 -6.68 9.74
C THR A 772 -25.08 -5.23 9.60
N LEU A 773 -25.83 -4.40 8.86
CA LEU A 773 -25.53 -2.99 8.67
C LEU A 773 -25.70 -2.17 9.96
N ALA A 774 -26.78 -2.43 10.71
CA ALA A 774 -27.03 -1.74 11.98
C ALA A 774 -25.97 -2.09 13.03
N GLY A 775 -25.57 -3.36 13.14
CA GLY A 775 -24.50 -3.81 14.03
C GLY A 775 -23.14 -3.19 13.70
N ALA A 776 -22.79 -3.15 12.41
CA ALA A 776 -21.59 -2.49 11.94
C ALA A 776 -21.58 -0.98 12.23
N TYR A 777 -22.67 -0.29 11.89
CA TYR A 777 -22.81 1.14 12.17
C TYR A 777 -22.75 1.47 13.66
N LEU A 778 -23.43 0.67 14.50
CA LEU A 778 -23.38 0.83 15.95
C LEU A 778 -21.98 0.59 16.49
N PHE A 779 -21.24 -0.37 15.94
CA PHE A 779 -19.89 -0.67 16.38
C PHE A 779 -18.91 0.49 16.09
N ASP A 780 -18.97 1.07 14.89
CA ASP A 780 -18.21 2.29 14.54
C ASP A 780 -18.54 3.47 15.48
N ARG A 781 -19.79 3.57 15.99
CA ARG A 781 -20.22 4.64 16.90
C ARG A 781 -19.72 4.47 18.34
N ILE A 782 -19.51 3.25 18.80
CA ILE A 782 -19.08 2.97 20.20
C ILE A 782 -17.56 2.86 20.34
N ASN A 783 -16.79 3.39 19.39
CA ASN A 783 -15.33 3.27 19.27
C ASN A 783 -14.89 1.81 19.10
N CYS A 784 -14.51 1.44 17.87
CA CYS A 784 -14.10 0.09 17.49
C CYS A 784 -12.87 -0.37 18.28
N SER A 785 -13.09 -1.23 19.28
CA SER A 785 -12.05 -1.86 20.08
C SER A 785 -12.44 -3.31 20.37
N ILE A 786 -11.46 -4.17 20.66
CA ILE A 786 -11.72 -5.60 20.95
C ILE A 786 -12.70 -5.76 22.12
N LYS A 787 -12.51 -5.00 23.21
CA LYS A 787 -13.41 -5.03 24.39
C LYS A 787 -14.82 -4.60 24.05
N ASN A 788 -15.00 -3.52 23.27
CA ASN A 788 -16.33 -3.09 22.84
C ASN A 788 -16.95 -4.07 21.84
N GLY A 789 -16.13 -4.75 21.03
CA GLY A 789 -16.55 -5.85 20.17
C GLY A 789 -17.16 -6.99 20.97
N PHE A 790 -16.47 -7.49 22.00
CA PHE A 790 -17.02 -8.55 22.86
C PHE A 790 -18.27 -8.12 23.65
N LYS A 791 -18.33 -6.86 24.12
CA LYS A 791 -19.55 -6.31 24.74
C LYS A 791 -20.73 -6.36 23.77
N LEU A 792 -20.51 -5.91 22.52
CA LEU A 792 -21.55 -5.88 21.51
C LEU A 792 -21.97 -7.30 21.10
N LEU A 793 -21.02 -8.22 20.90
CA LEU A 793 -21.29 -9.64 20.62
C LEU A 793 -22.10 -10.31 21.72
N THR A 794 -21.72 -10.10 22.97
CA THR A 794 -22.44 -10.65 24.14
C THR A 794 -23.86 -10.11 24.21
N ALA A 795 -24.02 -8.78 24.13
CA ALA A 795 -25.32 -8.13 24.25
C ALA A 795 -26.27 -8.52 23.11
N THR A 796 -25.81 -8.43 21.86
CA THR A 796 -26.64 -8.77 20.69
C THR A 796 -27.02 -10.24 20.65
N THR A 797 -26.12 -11.14 21.04
CA THR A 797 -26.40 -12.59 21.04
C THR A 797 -27.30 -13.01 22.19
N ALA A 798 -27.12 -12.43 23.38
CA ALA A 798 -28.00 -12.68 24.51
C ALA A 798 -29.42 -12.17 24.24
N LEU A 799 -29.56 -10.93 23.75
CA LEU A 799 -30.85 -10.35 23.38
C LEU A 799 -31.51 -11.11 22.23
N GLY A 800 -30.74 -11.38 21.16
CA GLY A 800 -31.21 -12.14 20.00
C GLY A 800 -31.65 -13.55 20.35
N GLY A 801 -30.85 -14.26 21.16
CA GLY A 801 -31.17 -15.59 21.68
C GLY A 801 -32.41 -15.59 22.57
N ALA A 802 -32.54 -14.62 23.49
CA ALA A 802 -33.72 -14.48 24.35
C ALA A 802 -34.99 -14.19 23.54
N CYS A 803 -34.91 -13.32 22.54
CA CYS A 803 -36.02 -13.04 21.61
C CYS A 803 -36.41 -14.28 20.80
N CYS A 804 -35.44 -15.02 20.25
CA CYS A 804 -35.70 -16.26 19.51
C CYS A 804 -36.32 -17.34 20.42
N PHE A 805 -35.83 -17.46 21.66
CA PHE A 805 -36.36 -18.42 22.63
C PHE A 805 -37.80 -18.06 22.99
N GLY A 806 -38.05 -16.77 23.26
CA GLY A 806 -39.39 -16.23 23.46
C GLY A 806 -40.32 -16.47 22.27
N ALA A 807 -39.82 -16.33 21.03
CA ALA A 807 -40.58 -16.62 19.82
C ALA A 807 -41.15 -18.04 19.83
N PHE A 808 -40.34 -19.06 20.12
CA PHE A 808 -40.79 -20.45 20.18
C PHE A 808 -41.71 -20.75 21.38
N CYS A 809 -41.70 -19.93 22.43
CA CYS A 809 -42.64 -20.01 23.56
C CYS A 809 -44.05 -19.49 23.20
N PHE A 810 -44.18 -18.57 22.25
CA PHE A 810 -45.50 -18.08 21.82
C PHE A 810 -46.29 -19.19 21.12
N LYS A 811 -47.58 -19.30 21.48
CA LYS A 811 -48.54 -20.19 20.80
C LYS A 811 -49.09 -19.58 19.50
N SER A 812 -49.13 -18.25 19.42
CA SER A 812 -49.61 -17.53 18.23
C SER A 812 -48.51 -17.37 17.18
N MET A 813 -48.83 -17.64 15.92
CA MET A 813 -47.94 -17.46 14.77
C MET A 813 -47.44 -16.01 14.66
N TYR A 814 -48.30 -15.02 14.87
CA TYR A 814 -47.91 -13.60 14.79
C TYR A 814 -46.94 -13.21 15.92
N GLY A 815 -47.14 -13.76 17.12
CA GLY A 815 -46.22 -13.56 18.25
C GLY A 815 -44.85 -14.18 17.98
N PHE A 816 -44.81 -15.39 17.39
CA PHE A 816 -43.59 -16.02 16.91
C PHE A 816 -42.87 -15.14 15.89
N LEU A 817 -43.55 -14.71 14.83
CA LEU A 817 -42.94 -13.92 13.75
C LEU A 817 -42.34 -12.60 14.27
N ALA A 818 -43.06 -11.87 15.13
CA ALA A 818 -42.58 -10.60 15.67
C ALA A 818 -41.29 -10.76 16.50
N PHE A 819 -41.27 -11.71 17.43
CA PHE A 819 -40.09 -11.98 18.27
C PHE A 819 -38.94 -12.61 17.49
N PHE A 820 -39.25 -13.43 16.48
CA PHE A 820 -38.26 -14.09 15.65
C PHE A 820 -37.55 -13.08 14.73
N VAL A 821 -38.29 -12.14 14.12
CA VAL A 821 -37.71 -11.02 13.34
C VAL A 821 -36.79 -10.17 14.22
N LEU A 822 -37.25 -9.79 15.42
CA LEU A 822 -36.45 -9.01 16.36
C LEU A 822 -35.19 -9.78 16.80
N GLY A 823 -35.34 -11.07 17.10
CA GLY A 823 -34.23 -11.94 17.45
C GLY A 823 -33.19 -12.06 16.34
N GLN A 824 -33.62 -12.28 15.09
CA GLN A 824 -32.72 -12.36 13.95
C GLN A 824 -31.98 -11.04 13.68
N LEU A 825 -32.64 -9.88 13.83
CA LEU A 825 -31.97 -8.58 13.68
C LEU A 825 -30.78 -8.43 14.62
N PHE A 826 -30.96 -8.79 15.90
CA PHE A 826 -29.87 -8.77 16.87
C PHE A 826 -28.80 -9.81 16.55
N LEU A 827 -29.18 -11.04 16.19
CA LEU A 827 -28.20 -12.09 15.87
C LEU A 827 -27.32 -11.69 14.68
N PHE A 828 -27.86 -11.08 13.63
CA PHE A 828 -27.06 -10.65 12.48
C PHE A 828 -26.19 -9.41 12.76
N ALA A 829 -26.50 -8.62 13.79
CA ALA A 829 -25.64 -7.51 14.22
C ALA A 829 -24.25 -7.96 14.73
N ALA A 830 -24.07 -9.24 15.05
CA ALA A 830 -22.80 -9.82 15.51
C ALA A 830 -21.74 -9.98 14.40
N GLN A 831 -22.12 -9.92 13.12
CA GLN A 831 -21.25 -10.33 12.00
C GLN A 831 -20.01 -9.44 11.80
N ALA A 832 -20.16 -8.11 11.89
CA ALA A 832 -19.02 -7.20 11.76
C ALA A 832 -18.10 -7.22 13.00
N PRO A 833 -18.61 -7.19 14.25
CA PRO A 833 -17.78 -7.29 15.45
C PRO A 833 -16.95 -8.57 15.55
N VAL A 834 -17.51 -9.74 15.23
CA VAL A 834 -16.74 -11.01 15.30
C VAL A 834 -15.60 -11.03 14.29
N THR A 835 -15.82 -10.49 13.09
CA THR A 835 -14.78 -10.39 12.05
C THR A 835 -13.68 -9.42 12.48
N PHE A 836 -14.05 -8.25 13.00
CA PHE A 836 -13.09 -7.27 13.50
C PHE A 836 -12.18 -7.87 14.57
N ILE A 837 -12.73 -8.59 15.56
CA ILE A 837 -11.92 -9.25 16.60
C ILE A 837 -10.98 -10.29 15.99
N CYS A 838 -11.42 -11.09 15.02
CA CYS A 838 -10.55 -12.06 14.36
C CYS A 838 -9.35 -11.40 13.66
N LEU A 839 -9.53 -10.19 13.09
CA LEU A 839 -8.50 -9.45 12.38
C LEU A 839 -7.56 -8.67 13.31
N HIS A 840 -8.09 -8.08 14.38
CA HIS A 840 -7.36 -7.19 15.30
C HIS A 840 -6.69 -7.92 16.47
N SER A 841 -7.09 -9.17 16.76
CA SER A 841 -6.44 -10.01 17.78
C SER A 841 -5.13 -10.66 17.32
N VAL A 842 -4.76 -10.49 16.05
CA VAL A 842 -3.59 -11.11 15.43
C VAL A 842 -2.77 -10.08 14.67
N LYS A 843 -1.50 -10.40 14.40
CA LYS A 843 -0.60 -9.55 13.62
C LYS A 843 -1.09 -9.37 12.17
N PRO A 844 -0.71 -8.26 11.49
CA PRO A 844 -1.08 -8.01 10.09
C PRO A 844 -0.80 -9.18 9.14
N SER A 845 0.38 -9.82 9.22
CA SER A 845 0.70 -10.98 8.37
C SER A 845 -0.18 -12.21 8.60
N LEU A 846 -0.84 -12.30 9.76
CA LEU A 846 -1.69 -13.43 10.15
C LEU A 846 -3.17 -13.17 9.87
N ARG A 847 -3.57 -11.99 9.40
CA ARG A 847 -4.99 -11.66 9.14
C ARG A 847 -5.67 -12.58 8.12
N PRO A 848 -5.08 -12.87 6.94
CA PRO A 848 -5.67 -13.82 6.01
C PRO A 848 -5.85 -15.23 6.60
N ILE A 849 -4.85 -15.72 7.35
CA ILE A 849 -4.90 -17.07 7.92
C ILE A 849 -5.87 -17.13 9.11
N SER A 850 -5.98 -16.07 9.89
CA SER A 850 -6.97 -15.93 10.96
C SER A 850 -8.40 -16.10 10.43
N LEU A 851 -8.76 -15.43 9.33
CA LEU A 851 -10.09 -15.57 8.73
C LEU A 851 -10.29 -16.92 8.02
N ALA A 852 -9.25 -17.46 7.39
CA ALA A 852 -9.34 -18.78 6.79
C ALA A 852 -9.62 -19.86 7.85
N ILE A 853 -8.93 -19.80 9.00
CA ILE A 853 -9.09 -20.78 10.07
C ILE A 853 -10.40 -20.58 10.82
N SER A 854 -10.87 -19.35 11.05
CA SER A 854 -12.18 -19.12 11.66
C SER A 854 -13.31 -19.66 10.76
N THR A 855 -13.21 -19.45 9.45
CA THR A 855 -14.15 -20.01 8.45
C THR A 855 -14.14 -21.55 8.46
N VAL A 856 -12.96 -22.17 8.51
CA VAL A 856 -12.83 -23.62 8.62
C VAL A 856 -13.47 -24.13 9.91
N ALA A 857 -13.26 -23.44 11.04
CA ALA A 857 -13.77 -23.84 12.34
C ALA A 857 -15.30 -23.79 12.42
N ILE A 858 -15.93 -22.70 11.97
CA ILE A 858 -17.40 -22.58 11.99
C ILE A 858 -18.09 -23.61 11.09
N HIS A 859 -17.42 -24.06 10.04
CA HIS A 859 -17.99 -25.07 9.16
C HIS A 859 -17.82 -26.48 9.68
N ILE A 860 -16.63 -26.85 10.18
CA ILE A 860 -16.37 -28.20 10.69
C ILE A 860 -17.11 -28.45 12.00
N PHE A 861 -17.19 -27.45 12.89
CA PHE A 861 -17.74 -27.61 14.24
C PHE A 861 -19.08 -26.92 14.47
N GLY A 862 -19.49 -26.00 13.58
CA GLY A 862 -20.72 -25.24 13.69
C GLY A 862 -21.82 -25.78 12.78
N ASP A 863 -21.98 -25.19 11.60
CA ASP A 863 -23.19 -25.35 10.77
C ASP A 863 -23.33 -26.71 10.06
N VAL A 864 -22.25 -27.35 9.62
CA VAL A 864 -22.30 -28.67 8.97
C VAL A 864 -22.77 -29.78 9.92
N PRO A 865 -22.21 -29.94 11.15
CA PRO A 865 -22.66 -30.99 12.06
C PRO A 865 -23.99 -30.67 12.77
N SER A 866 -24.45 -29.42 12.79
CA SER A 866 -25.62 -29.04 13.59
C SER A 866 -26.92 -29.64 13.04
N SER A 867 -27.15 -29.57 11.74
CA SER A 867 -28.33 -30.13 11.09
C SER A 867 -28.54 -31.63 11.40
N PRO A 868 -27.57 -32.54 11.17
CA PRO A 868 -27.77 -33.95 11.48
C PRO A 868 -27.93 -34.22 12.99
N LEU A 869 -27.23 -33.48 13.86
CA LEU A 869 -27.34 -33.68 15.31
C LEU A 869 -28.71 -33.26 15.85
N VAL A 870 -29.22 -32.11 15.41
CA VAL A 870 -30.57 -31.62 15.77
C VAL A 870 -31.65 -32.54 15.22
N GLY A 871 -31.47 -33.09 14.01
CA GLY A 871 -32.37 -34.10 13.45
C GLY A 871 -32.48 -35.33 14.36
N ARG A 872 -31.34 -35.85 14.85
CA ARG A 872 -31.33 -36.98 15.79
C ARG A 872 -31.99 -36.67 17.14
N ILE A 873 -31.81 -35.45 17.66
CA ILE A 873 -32.48 -35.00 18.88
C ILE A 873 -34.00 -34.94 18.65
N GLN A 874 -34.45 -34.42 17.50
CA GLN A 874 -35.86 -34.39 17.14
C GLN A 874 -36.45 -35.80 17.01
N ASP A 875 -35.72 -36.74 16.44
CA ASP A 875 -36.14 -38.14 16.32
C ASP A 875 -36.30 -38.85 17.67
N GLN A 876 -35.74 -38.31 18.75
CA GLN A 876 -35.91 -38.84 20.11
C GLN A 876 -37.00 -38.11 20.89
N ILE A 877 -37.10 -36.79 20.73
CA ILE A 877 -38.02 -35.94 21.49
C ILE A 877 -39.43 -35.92 20.86
N HIS A 878 -39.51 -36.07 19.53
CA HIS A 878 -40.74 -35.99 18.73
C HIS A 878 -41.59 -34.73 18.98
N ASN A 879 -40.95 -33.62 19.35
CA ASN A 879 -41.62 -32.35 19.61
C ASN A 879 -40.75 -31.19 19.13
N TRP A 880 -41.15 -30.60 18.00
CA TRP A 880 -40.39 -29.52 17.36
C TRP A 880 -40.24 -28.29 18.24
N ARG A 881 -41.21 -27.97 19.09
CA ARG A 881 -41.12 -26.82 20.01
C ARG A 881 -40.05 -27.05 21.06
N THR A 882 -40.02 -28.23 21.68
CA THR A 882 -38.99 -28.58 22.67
C THR A 882 -37.60 -28.61 22.03
N THR A 883 -37.47 -29.22 20.85
CA THR A 883 -36.20 -29.27 20.12
C THR A 883 -35.69 -27.89 19.73
N ALA A 884 -36.58 -27.01 19.23
CA ALA A 884 -36.23 -25.64 18.89
C ALA A 884 -35.76 -24.85 20.13
N LEU A 885 -36.42 -24.99 21.27
CA LEU A 885 -36.02 -24.32 22.52
C LEU A 885 -34.65 -24.81 23.03
N ILE A 886 -34.39 -26.13 23.00
CA ILE A 886 -33.09 -26.71 23.35
C ILE A 886 -32.01 -26.12 22.44
N LEU A 887 -32.23 -26.14 21.12
CA LEU A 887 -31.31 -25.58 20.14
C LEU A 887 -31.07 -24.08 20.39
N THR A 888 -32.13 -23.31 20.65
CA THR A 888 -32.05 -21.86 20.87
C THR A 888 -31.23 -21.51 22.11
N SER A 889 -31.29 -22.35 23.15
CA SER A 889 -30.55 -22.12 24.40
C SER A 889 -29.03 -22.08 24.23
N ILE A 890 -28.51 -22.68 23.15
CA ILE A 890 -27.08 -22.65 22.80
C ILE A 890 -26.60 -21.22 22.50
N PHE A 891 -27.47 -20.28 22.08
CA PHE A 891 -27.10 -18.87 22.00
C PHE A 891 -26.69 -18.29 23.36
N GLY A 892 -27.26 -18.79 24.45
CA GLY A 892 -26.81 -18.44 25.81
C GLY A 892 -25.37 -18.89 26.07
N VAL A 893 -24.98 -20.06 25.56
CA VAL A 893 -23.59 -20.55 25.62
C VAL A 893 -22.67 -19.65 24.78
N ALA A 894 -23.07 -19.30 23.56
CA ALA A 894 -22.29 -18.38 22.70
C ALA A 894 -22.09 -17.01 23.37
N ALA A 895 -23.15 -16.43 23.95
CA ALA A 895 -23.08 -15.18 24.70
C ALA A 895 -22.18 -15.30 25.95
N ALA A 896 -22.25 -16.41 26.67
CA ALA A 896 -21.39 -16.66 27.83
C ALA A 896 -19.90 -16.77 27.43
N ILE A 897 -19.58 -17.41 26.31
CA ILE A 897 -18.21 -17.48 25.79
C ILE A 897 -17.71 -16.07 25.42
N TRP A 898 -18.49 -15.27 24.71
CA TRP A 898 -18.10 -13.90 24.36
C TRP A 898 -18.03 -12.96 25.58
N LEU A 899 -18.80 -13.23 26.64
CA LEU A 899 -18.69 -12.51 27.91
C LEU A 899 -17.31 -12.71 28.55
N ILE A 900 -16.74 -13.93 28.50
CA ILE A 900 -15.36 -14.19 28.97
C ILE A 900 -14.37 -13.30 28.23
N GLY A 901 -14.58 -13.07 26.93
CA GLY A 901 -13.72 -12.21 26.09
C GLY A 901 -13.64 -10.75 26.56
N ILE A 902 -14.64 -10.23 27.29
CA ILE A 902 -14.62 -8.88 27.86
C ILE A 902 -13.54 -8.72 28.93
N PHE A 903 -13.27 -9.79 29.67
CA PHE A 903 -12.33 -9.81 30.79
C PHE A 903 -10.92 -10.25 30.40
N LEU A 904 -10.70 -10.64 29.15
CA LEU A 904 -9.35 -10.95 28.67
C LEU A 904 -8.55 -9.67 28.45
N ASP A 905 -7.27 -9.71 28.80
CA ASP A 905 -6.31 -8.69 28.38
C ASP A 905 -6.16 -8.76 26.86
N SER A 906 -6.81 -7.82 26.18
CA SER A 906 -6.80 -7.68 24.75
C SER A 906 -5.81 -6.59 24.35
N VAL A 907 -4.77 -6.95 23.62
CA VAL A 907 -3.91 -6.01 22.90
C VAL A 907 -4.43 -5.92 21.47
N ASP A 908 -4.71 -4.71 21.00
CA ASP A 908 -4.99 -4.51 19.58
C ASP A 908 -3.66 -4.64 18.80
N ARG A 909 -3.49 -5.78 18.14
CA ARG A 909 -2.27 -6.10 17.40
C ARG A 909 -2.29 -5.50 15.98
N TYR A 910 -3.22 -4.57 15.72
CA TYR A 910 -3.40 -3.99 14.38
C TYR A 910 -2.15 -3.29 13.86
N ASN A 911 -1.37 -2.66 14.73
CA ASN A 911 -0.12 -1.96 14.41
C ASN A 911 1.14 -2.74 14.81
N GLU A 912 1.04 -4.01 15.22
CA GLU A 912 2.21 -4.79 15.63
C GLU A 912 3.07 -5.25 14.45
N GLU A 913 4.38 -5.13 14.59
CA GLU A 913 5.36 -5.52 13.58
C GLU A 913 5.58 -7.06 13.51
N ASP A 914 5.86 -7.55 12.30
CA ASP A 914 6.07 -8.96 11.99
C ASP A 914 7.48 -9.45 12.38
N ASN A 915 7.76 -9.57 13.68
CA ASN A 915 8.97 -10.24 14.16
C ASN A 915 8.86 -11.77 13.97
N ALA A 916 9.70 -12.35 13.11
CA ALA A 916 9.77 -13.79 12.87
C ALA A 916 10.67 -14.52 13.90
N SER A 917 10.06 -14.90 15.04
CA SER A 917 10.39 -15.99 16.00
C SER A 917 11.87 -16.39 16.29
N THR A 918 12.24 -16.32 17.57
CA THR A 918 12.93 -17.43 18.28
C THR A 918 12.37 -17.58 19.69
N ASN A 919 11.95 -18.81 20.01
CA ASN A 919 11.48 -19.24 21.33
C ASN A 919 12.60 -19.17 22.36
N THR A 920 12.32 -18.58 23.51
CA THR A 920 12.77 -19.05 24.82
C THR A 920 11.87 -18.42 25.88
N GLU A 921 11.21 -19.24 26.70
CA GLU A 921 10.65 -18.81 27.99
C GLU A 921 11.75 -18.12 28.83
N PRO A 922 11.37 -17.21 29.73
CA PRO A 922 11.52 -17.60 31.12
C PRO A 922 10.38 -17.12 32.04
N VAL A 923 9.92 -18.07 32.85
CA VAL A 923 9.82 -18.05 34.32
C VAL A 923 9.50 -16.71 35.01
N ALA A 924 8.44 -16.78 35.80
CA ALA A 924 7.94 -15.83 36.79
C ALA A 924 9.02 -15.13 37.64
N ALA A 925 8.78 -13.84 37.89
CA ALA A 925 9.26 -13.17 39.10
C ALA A 925 8.11 -12.30 39.63
N GLU A 926 7.50 -12.77 40.72
CA GLU A 926 6.91 -11.91 41.74
C GLU A 926 7.91 -10.80 42.12
N ASN A 927 7.43 -9.58 42.31
CA ASN A 927 7.92 -8.72 43.39
C ASN A 927 6.91 -7.59 43.65
N THR A 928 6.17 -7.79 44.75
CA THR A 928 5.92 -6.83 45.82
C THR A 928 6.14 -5.35 45.52
N VAL A 929 5.02 -4.62 45.54
CA VAL A 929 4.95 -3.17 45.73
C VAL A 929 5.39 -2.85 47.16
N GLU A 930 6.58 -2.29 47.34
CA GLU A 930 6.91 -1.51 48.52
C GLU A 930 6.79 -0.02 48.20
N LYS A 931 5.98 0.62 49.03
CA LYS A 931 5.59 2.01 49.03
C LYS A 931 6.60 2.74 49.91
N PHE A 932 7.31 3.75 49.41
CA PHE A 932 8.03 4.69 50.25
C PHE A 932 7.81 6.12 49.79
N ASP A 933 7.33 6.90 50.76
CA ASP A 933 7.00 8.31 50.71
C ASP A 933 8.23 9.19 50.44
N GLU A 934 8.05 10.22 49.62
CA GLU A 934 8.97 11.35 49.51
C GLU A 934 8.60 12.40 50.58
N HIS A 935 9.51 12.59 51.54
CA HIS A 935 9.56 13.78 52.37
C HIS A 935 10.98 14.39 52.31
N SER A 936 10.99 15.67 51.95
CA SER A 936 11.90 16.76 52.39
C SER A 936 13.40 16.71 52.08
N GLU A 937 13.82 17.77 51.38
CA GLU A 937 14.98 18.66 51.65
C GLU A 937 16.39 18.04 51.68
N ILE A 938 17.24 18.38 50.69
CA ILE A 938 18.19 19.51 50.66
C ILE A 938 18.81 19.58 49.26
#